data_AF-A0A1A9WRQ7-F1
#
_entry.id   AF-A0A1A9WRQ7-F1
#
_cell.length_a   1.000
_cell.length_b   1.000
_cell.length_c   1.000
_cell.angle_alpha   90.00
_cell.angle_beta   90.00
_cell.angle_gamma   90.00
#
_symmetry.space_group_name_H-M   'P 1'
#
loop_
_entity.id
_entity.type
_entity.pdbx_description
1 polymer ?
#
loop_
_entity_poly.entity_id
_entity_poly.type
_entity_poly.pdbx_seq_one_letter_code
_entity_poly.pdbx_strand_id
1 'polypeptide(L)'
;LYVYIIYIICHFFCTIHSLEVFCCFLSIILGNFRKIIVERADKAENVEKNGGFLTPTQFVHHNYTAMEKFLRDIADNYPSITRLYSIGKSVQNRELLVMELFAKPGEHLPNVPEFKYVANMHGNEVVGKEMLLLLTKYICERYMYDDRITNLVNNTRMHFLYSMNPDGYEIAREDDNTNAIGRENANNVDLNRNFPDQYGIDRNNRITEPEVKAVMNWTLSIPFVLSANLHGGSLVANYPFDDNANDFNDPFTRLRDVKVSRKLNPTDDHELFKHLARVYSKAHPTMHFGSPCPKFKQEIFPDGIVNGAQWYSVTGGMQDWNYVRAGVMEITLELGCDKYPKASELLKYWKDNREPLLLFIEQIHNGIHGFVRSSISHPVPQAAITMDDSRHTVYSDTYGDYWRLALPGRHNITILADGFSPQRETVEISAEQGSIRLDITLMRDDDQHWASANDYRIIENVVHTRYHSNSEIRETLADFETHHDNGQIATFGYAENEFDLYYNSIKLTSDIGAPEENKFKILILSSFFDTISPLGREIALNLVRHIIEGYKLKEPRILKLLQNSVLYVVPITENFETIFKQYNGNNSICDPMLRDELGERLLSPESEKRRDLLLQFLDNERFDLMLTFIAGHSELIYPKDEQIFERFTHNIENVEFSFSPLQCPASMIRNNHRDVIERLTNLLYKMYNIPMFSLGLSCCRMPPQTQIASIWRKNIDKLKNFLHLIETGAIGYVQNEKGLPLREAFIRLIDHKLVYNVTKNLARFQLMLPPGLYSLEISAPKYESNVTKLEVEQGKITDLGIIKLSVYTLITGHSEIVPLGRNRQHTASLLTGFVLDLSNHPVPHAKVSVVAPITKHYLRNFTDSIGAYTINNIPSGEVTLKVEAPRYLEATRLVLVTDDGMPIKGVVFRLKRNEHVMGMPRFIFIVFASIAIIIVVVMCILCAQFFLARRHRTDKPYYNFSLLPQKGKELFEDDDLGDDGETELFRSPIKSK
;
A
#
# COMPACT_ATOMS: atom_id res chain seq x y z
N LEU A 1 -48.15 -60.54 -0.45
CA LEU A 1 -46.69 -60.37 -0.29
C LEU A 1 -46.31 -59.12 0.48
N TYR A 2 -46.84 -57.93 0.16
CA TYR A 2 -46.50 -56.67 0.86
C TYR A 2 -46.87 -56.63 2.36
N VAL A 3 -48.00 -57.22 2.75
CA VAL A 3 -48.43 -57.28 4.16
C VAL A 3 -47.59 -58.28 5.00
N TYR A 4 -47.03 -59.30 4.36
CA TYR A 4 -46.21 -60.32 5.03
C TYR A 4 -44.79 -59.82 5.32
N ILE A 5 -44.27 -58.92 4.48
CA ILE A 5 -42.95 -58.29 4.67
C ILE A 5 -42.99 -57.26 5.80
N ILE A 6 -44.08 -56.51 5.95
CA ILE A 6 -44.26 -55.55 7.05
C ILE A 6 -44.37 -56.28 8.41
N TYR A 7 -45.04 -57.43 8.45
CA TYR A 7 -45.17 -58.23 9.68
C TYR A 7 -43.82 -58.82 10.14
N ILE A 8 -42.96 -59.24 9.21
CA ILE A 8 -41.62 -59.76 9.52
C ILE A 8 -40.68 -58.63 9.99
N ILE A 9 -40.76 -57.44 9.39
CA ILE A 9 -39.93 -56.29 9.77
C ILE A 9 -40.33 -55.74 11.15
N CYS A 10 -41.63 -55.65 11.46
CA CYS A 10 -42.08 -55.26 12.81
C CYS A 10 -41.68 -56.28 13.88
N HIS A 11 -41.72 -57.58 13.57
CA HIS A 11 -41.28 -58.61 14.52
C HIS A 11 -39.76 -58.55 14.75
N PHE A 12 -38.97 -58.30 13.70
CA PHE A 12 -37.51 -58.16 13.81
C PHE A 12 -37.09 -56.96 14.67
N PHE A 13 -37.76 -55.82 14.52
CA PHE A 13 -37.52 -54.62 15.33
C PHE A 13 -37.96 -54.77 16.80
N CYS A 14 -39.02 -55.55 17.07
CA CYS A 14 -39.48 -55.78 18.44
C CYS A 14 -38.53 -56.70 19.23
N THR A 15 -37.90 -57.68 18.57
CA THR A 15 -36.93 -58.60 19.22
C THR A 15 -35.60 -57.94 19.59
N ILE A 16 -35.16 -56.92 18.83
CA ILE A 16 -33.90 -56.18 19.08
C ILE A 16 -34.01 -55.31 20.33
N HIS A 17 -35.17 -54.69 20.57
CA HIS A 17 -35.41 -53.89 21.77
C HIS A 17 -35.42 -54.72 23.07
N SER A 18 -35.86 -55.98 23.00
CA SER A 18 -35.79 -56.91 24.14
C SER A 18 -34.38 -57.46 24.43
N LEU A 19 -33.44 -57.43 23.47
CA LEU A 19 -32.05 -57.83 23.69
C LEU A 19 -31.20 -56.72 24.33
N GLU A 20 -31.47 -55.45 24.02
CA GLU A 20 -30.83 -54.31 24.71
C GLU A 20 -31.25 -54.23 26.18
N VAL A 21 -32.52 -54.51 26.50
CA VAL A 21 -33.00 -54.57 27.89
C VAL A 21 -32.37 -55.74 28.65
N PHE A 22 -32.13 -56.89 27.99
CA PHE A 22 -31.48 -58.04 28.63
C PHE A 22 -29.96 -57.85 28.82
N CYS A 23 -29.28 -57.15 27.89
CA CYS A 23 -27.88 -56.75 28.06
C CYS A 23 -27.72 -55.70 29.17
N CYS A 24 -28.64 -54.74 29.29
CA CYS A 24 -28.67 -53.81 30.43
C CYS A 24 -28.90 -54.54 31.75
N PHE A 25 -29.78 -55.54 31.79
CA PHE A 25 -30.01 -56.35 33.01
C PHE A 25 -28.81 -57.23 33.39
N LEU A 26 -28.04 -57.75 32.41
CA LEU A 26 -26.83 -58.54 32.69
C LEU A 26 -25.65 -57.66 33.15
N SER A 27 -25.51 -56.44 32.64
CA SER A 27 -24.49 -55.48 33.11
C SER A 27 -24.77 -54.95 34.52
N ILE A 28 -26.03 -54.96 34.98
CA ILE A 28 -26.41 -54.59 36.35
C ILE A 28 -26.03 -55.69 37.37
N ILE A 29 -25.85 -56.95 36.95
CA ILE A 29 -25.61 -58.08 37.86
C ILE A 29 -24.10 -58.36 38.09
N LEU A 30 -23.18 -57.83 37.26
CA LEU A 30 -21.76 -58.24 37.27
C LEU A 30 -20.72 -57.11 37.39
N GLY A 31 -21.07 -55.93 37.92
CA GLY A 31 -20.10 -54.84 38.13
C GLY A 31 -20.31 -54.09 39.43
N ASN A 32 -19.28 -54.08 40.28
CA ASN A 32 -19.19 -53.28 41.52
C ASN A 32 -19.46 -51.79 41.26
N PHE A 33 -20.71 -51.33 41.43
CA PHE A 33 -21.01 -49.91 41.55
C PHE A 33 -21.08 -49.52 43.04
N ARG A 34 -20.13 -48.67 43.46
CA ARG A 34 -20.28 -47.84 44.66
C ARG A 34 -21.61 -47.07 44.53
N LYS A 35 -22.43 -47.11 45.58
CA LYS A 35 -23.68 -46.37 45.74
C LYS A 35 -23.57 -44.94 45.16
N ILE A 36 -24.19 -44.71 44.01
CA ILE A 36 -24.62 -43.37 43.62
C ILE A 36 -25.91 -43.12 44.40
N ILE A 37 -25.85 -42.23 45.39
CA ILE A 37 -27.04 -41.71 46.05
C ILE A 37 -27.73 -40.83 45.01
N VAL A 38 -28.87 -41.29 44.48
CA VAL A 38 -29.77 -40.42 43.70
C VAL A 38 -30.47 -39.52 44.70
N GLU A 39 -29.82 -38.39 45.04
CA GLU A 39 -30.47 -37.31 45.77
C GLU A 39 -31.43 -36.59 44.81
N ARG A 40 -32.66 -36.42 45.28
CA ARG A 40 -33.75 -35.76 44.56
C ARG A 40 -33.31 -34.35 44.18
N ALA A 41 -33.50 -33.94 42.91
CA ALA A 41 -33.17 -32.59 42.45
C ALA A 41 -33.70 -31.53 43.43
N ASP A 42 -32.77 -30.82 44.06
CA ASP A 42 -33.09 -29.78 45.02
C ASP A 42 -33.93 -28.69 44.33
N LYS A 43 -34.89 -28.10 45.06
CA LYS A 43 -35.70 -26.99 44.51
C LYS A 43 -34.76 -25.89 44.02
N ALA A 44 -35.05 -25.26 42.88
CA ALA A 44 -34.21 -24.17 42.32
C ALA A 44 -33.86 -23.06 43.34
N GLU A 45 -34.75 -22.82 44.30
CA GLU A 45 -34.58 -21.89 45.41
C GLU A 45 -33.47 -22.29 46.42
N ASN A 46 -33.18 -23.59 46.57
CA ASN A 46 -32.08 -24.11 47.38
C ASN A 46 -30.72 -24.02 46.66
N VAL A 47 -30.71 -24.14 45.33
CA VAL A 47 -29.49 -24.08 44.50
C VAL A 47 -28.89 -22.67 44.50
N GLU A 48 -29.71 -21.62 44.38
CA GLU A 48 -29.25 -20.23 44.48
C GLU A 48 -28.79 -19.86 45.92
N LYS A 49 -29.42 -20.43 46.95
CA LYS A 49 -28.95 -20.26 48.35
C LYS A 49 -27.57 -20.86 48.59
N ASN A 50 -27.21 -21.92 47.88
CA ASN A 50 -25.89 -22.53 47.92
C ASN A 50 -24.86 -21.82 47.01
N GLY A 51 -25.17 -20.67 46.41
CA GLY A 51 -24.27 -19.96 45.49
C GLY A 51 -24.26 -20.52 44.06
N GLY A 52 -25.24 -21.36 43.71
CA GLY A 52 -25.38 -21.98 42.38
C GLY A 52 -24.81 -23.40 42.27
N PHE A 53 -24.20 -23.93 43.34
CA PHE A 53 -23.64 -25.28 43.39
C PHE A 53 -24.72 -26.36 43.61
N LEU A 54 -24.50 -27.55 43.06
CA LEU A 54 -25.40 -28.69 43.26
C LEU A 54 -25.16 -29.37 44.60
N THR A 55 -23.92 -29.33 45.11
CA THR A 55 -23.57 -29.83 46.44
C THR A 55 -23.31 -28.68 47.41
N PRO A 56 -23.48 -28.89 48.73
CA PRO A 56 -23.08 -27.89 49.73
C PRO A 56 -21.60 -27.49 49.56
N THR A 57 -21.35 -26.19 49.45
CA THR A 57 -20.00 -25.62 49.24
C THR A 57 -19.55 -24.85 50.46
N GLN A 58 -18.32 -25.09 50.91
CA GLN A 58 -17.66 -24.30 51.93
C GLN A 58 -16.84 -23.19 51.26
N PHE A 59 -16.99 -21.96 51.74
CA PHE A 59 -16.26 -20.79 51.26
C PHE A 59 -15.13 -20.50 52.26
N VAL A 60 -13.96 -21.09 52.02
CA VAL A 60 -12.79 -21.03 52.90
C VAL A 60 -11.52 -20.80 52.08
N HIS A 61 -10.48 -20.27 52.71
CA HIS A 61 -9.16 -20.12 52.09
C HIS A 61 -8.41 -21.44 52.08
N HIS A 62 -7.81 -21.79 50.94
CA HIS A 62 -7.09 -23.06 50.76
C HIS A 62 -5.58 -22.82 50.78
N ASN A 63 -4.89 -23.26 51.84
CA ASN A 63 -3.43 -23.40 51.79
C ASN A 63 -2.99 -24.43 50.74
N TYR A 64 -1.71 -24.47 50.41
CA TYR A 64 -1.19 -25.29 49.33
C TYR A 64 -1.61 -26.76 49.45
N THR A 65 -1.52 -27.36 50.66
CA THR A 65 -1.95 -28.73 50.90
C THR A 65 -3.46 -28.93 50.73
N ALA A 66 -4.27 -27.98 51.22
CA ALA A 66 -5.72 -28.03 51.07
C ALA A 66 -6.15 -27.84 49.60
N MET A 67 -5.49 -26.93 48.88
CA MET A 67 -5.70 -26.68 47.45
C MET A 67 -5.31 -27.90 46.62
N GLU A 68 -4.13 -28.47 46.84
CA GLU A 68 -3.69 -29.68 46.13
C GLU A 68 -4.68 -30.82 46.36
N LYS A 69 -5.11 -31.04 47.61
CA LYS A 69 -6.11 -32.05 47.93
C LYS A 69 -7.43 -31.78 47.20
N PHE A 70 -7.93 -30.55 47.25
CA PHE A 70 -9.17 -30.15 46.58
C PHE A 70 -9.10 -30.43 45.07
N LEU A 71 -8.01 -30.07 44.42
CA LEU A 71 -7.83 -30.30 42.98
C LEU A 71 -7.74 -31.78 42.63
N ARG A 72 -7.05 -32.59 43.44
CA ARG A 72 -7.01 -34.05 43.28
C ARG A 72 -8.40 -34.66 43.46
N ASP A 73 -9.13 -34.24 44.49
CA ASP A 73 -10.49 -34.71 44.75
C ASP A 73 -11.43 -34.37 43.58
N ILE A 74 -11.31 -33.17 42.98
CA ILE A 74 -12.07 -32.82 41.76
C ILE A 74 -11.66 -33.70 40.58
N ALA A 75 -10.37 -33.87 40.33
CA ALA A 75 -9.88 -34.69 39.21
C ALA A 75 -10.34 -36.15 39.31
N ASP A 76 -10.32 -36.72 40.52
CA ASP A 76 -10.75 -38.09 40.79
C ASP A 76 -12.27 -38.27 40.66
N ASN A 77 -13.05 -37.24 41.00
CA ASN A 77 -14.52 -37.29 40.90
C ASN A 77 -15.04 -36.99 39.49
N TYR A 78 -14.31 -36.21 38.68
CA TYR A 78 -14.71 -35.81 37.32
C TYR A 78 -13.65 -36.16 36.25
N PRO A 79 -13.13 -37.39 36.19
CA PRO A 79 -11.98 -37.74 35.34
C PRO A 79 -12.29 -37.68 33.83
N SER A 80 -13.57 -37.70 33.44
CA SER A 80 -13.98 -37.64 32.02
C SER A 80 -13.82 -36.27 31.38
N ILE A 81 -13.78 -35.20 32.20
CA ILE A 81 -13.72 -33.82 31.72
C ILE A 81 -12.56 -33.03 32.32
N THR A 82 -11.76 -33.65 33.19
CA THR A 82 -10.69 -32.98 33.92
C THR A 82 -9.35 -33.68 33.76
N ARG A 83 -8.26 -32.91 33.78
CA ARG A 83 -6.90 -33.43 33.91
C ARG A 83 -6.05 -32.48 34.72
N LEU A 84 -5.59 -32.95 35.88
CA LEU A 84 -4.67 -32.22 36.75
C LEU A 84 -3.22 -32.49 36.33
N TYR A 85 -2.45 -31.44 36.12
CA TYR A 85 -1.01 -31.53 35.83
C TYR A 85 -0.24 -30.37 36.48
N SER A 86 1.08 -30.47 36.47
CA SER A 86 1.99 -29.43 36.96
C SER A 86 2.78 -28.86 35.79
N ILE A 87 2.94 -27.54 35.73
CA ILE A 87 3.75 -26.85 34.70
C ILE A 87 5.20 -26.60 35.15
N GLY A 88 5.51 -26.90 36.40
CA GLY A 88 6.81 -26.64 37.00
C GLY A 88 6.72 -26.55 38.52
N LYS A 89 7.80 -26.07 39.14
CA LYS A 89 7.86 -25.92 40.60
C LYS A 89 8.29 -24.51 40.99
N SER A 90 7.82 -24.06 42.13
CA SER A 90 8.24 -22.81 42.76
C SER A 90 9.67 -22.93 43.30
N VAL A 91 10.23 -21.81 43.76
CA VAL A 91 11.54 -21.78 44.44
C VAL A 91 11.60 -22.76 45.64
N GLN A 92 10.53 -22.86 46.42
CA GLN A 92 10.41 -23.81 47.54
C GLN A 92 9.84 -25.17 47.14
N ASN A 93 9.92 -25.51 45.84
CA ASN A 93 9.63 -26.84 45.31
C ASN A 93 8.15 -27.25 45.39
N ARG A 94 7.21 -26.29 45.45
CA ARG A 94 5.76 -26.53 45.36
C ARG A 94 5.35 -26.63 43.89
N GLU A 95 4.45 -27.54 43.55
CA GLU A 95 3.97 -27.73 42.17
C GLU A 95 3.09 -26.55 41.73
N LEU A 96 3.28 -26.07 40.50
CA LEU A 96 2.40 -25.10 39.87
C LEU A 96 1.25 -25.85 39.19
N LEU A 97 0.19 -26.09 39.94
CA LEU A 97 -0.92 -26.96 39.54
C LEU A 97 -1.88 -26.27 38.57
N VAL A 98 -2.17 -26.96 37.47
CA VAL A 98 -3.13 -26.57 36.44
C VAL A 98 -4.21 -27.64 36.30
N MET A 99 -5.46 -27.22 36.28
CA MET A 99 -6.58 -28.08 35.86
C MET A 99 -6.95 -27.78 34.42
N GLU A 100 -6.83 -28.77 33.56
CA GLU A 100 -7.48 -28.80 32.25
C GLU A 100 -8.95 -29.22 32.42
N LEU A 101 -9.86 -28.45 31.81
CA LEU A 101 -11.30 -28.70 31.77
C LEU A 101 -11.74 -28.75 30.30
N PHE A 102 -12.11 -29.95 29.82
CA PHE A 102 -12.51 -30.17 28.44
C PHE A 102 -13.18 -31.53 28.28
N ALA A 103 -14.09 -31.69 27.32
CA ALA A 103 -14.78 -32.97 27.09
C ALA A 103 -13.86 -34.15 26.69
N LYS A 104 -12.65 -33.86 26.19
CA LYS A 104 -11.63 -34.86 25.82
C LYS A 104 -10.25 -34.42 26.32
N PRO A 105 -9.99 -34.47 27.64
CA PRO A 105 -8.78 -33.91 28.18
C PRO A 105 -7.55 -34.75 27.79
N GLY A 106 -6.41 -34.11 27.55
CA GLY A 106 -5.15 -34.77 27.24
C GLY A 106 -4.39 -34.15 26.06
N GLU A 107 -5.08 -33.89 24.96
CA GLU A 107 -4.52 -33.41 23.70
C GLU A 107 -5.34 -32.26 23.11
N HIS A 108 -4.66 -31.41 22.34
CA HIS A 108 -5.31 -30.37 21.55
C HIS A 108 -6.15 -31.02 20.44
N LEU A 109 -7.37 -30.52 20.23
CA LEU A 109 -8.23 -30.95 19.13
C LEU A 109 -8.39 -29.81 18.12
N PRO A 110 -8.31 -30.11 16.82
CA PRO A 110 -8.42 -29.09 15.80
C PRO A 110 -9.78 -28.38 15.88
N ASN A 111 -9.79 -27.07 15.68
CA ASN A 111 -11.01 -26.24 15.77
C ASN A 111 -11.65 -26.17 17.18
N VAL A 112 -10.90 -26.50 18.24
CA VAL A 112 -11.23 -26.16 19.63
C VAL A 112 -10.22 -25.15 20.19
N PRO A 113 -10.62 -23.90 20.51
CA PRO A 113 -9.69 -22.90 21.04
C PRO A 113 -9.24 -23.21 22.48
N GLU A 114 -8.02 -22.79 22.80
CA GLU A 114 -7.39 -22.97 24.11
C GLU A 114 -7.48 -21.69 24.94
N PHE A 115 -8.07 -21.80 26.13
CA PHE A 115 -8.27 -20.69 27.07
C PHE A 115 -7.44 -20.89 28.33
N LYS A 116 -6.92 -19.81 28.94
CA LYS A 116 -6.34 -19.90 30.29
C LYS A 116 -6.77 -18.82 31.27
N TYR A 117 -6.86 -19.21 32.54
CA TYR A 117 -6.82 -18.28 33.67
C TYR A 117 -5.59 -18.54 34.52
N VAL A 118 -4.96 -17.46 34.97
CA VAL A 118 -3.85 -17.51 35.93
C VAL A 118 -4.24 -16.69 37.15
N ALA A 119 -4.00 -17.20 38.35
CA ALA A 119 -4.28 -16.47 39.58
C ALA A 119 -3.12 -16.50 40.57
N ASN A 120 -3.18 -15.56 41.50
CA ASN A 120 -2.31 -15.51 42.68
C ASN A 120 -0.82 -15.53 42.30
N MET A 121 -0.47 -14.72 41.29
CA MET A 121 0.93 -14.44 40.94
C MET A 121 1.61 -13.53 41.98
N HIS A 122 0.82 -12.71 42.67
CA HIS A 122 1.18 -12.19 43.98
C HIS A 122 0.50 -13.04 45.03
N GLY A 123 1.27 -13.64 45.94
CA GLY A 123 0.76 -14.64 46.87
C GLY A 123 -0.28 -14.10 47.86
N ASN A 124 -0.22 -12.81 48.21
CA ASN A 124 -1.20 -12.14 49.07
C ASN A 124 -2.47 -11.64 48.36
N GLU A 125 -2.57 -11.79 47.04
CA GLU A 125 -3.75 -11.43 46.26
C GLU A 125 -4.60 -12.69 46.04
N VAL A 126 -5.43 -13.01 47.04
CA VAL A 126 -5.98 -14.36 47.26
C VAL A 126 -7.29 -14.60 46.53
N VAL A 127 -8.10 -13.55 46.30
CA VAL A 127 -9.44 -13.68 45.73
C VAL A 127 -9.44 -14.48 44.42
N GLY A 128 -8.52 -14.17 43.49
CA GLY A 128 -8.43 -14.88 42.22
C GLY A 128 -8.23 -16.38 42.36
N LYS A 129 -7.39 -16.82 43.30
CA LYS A 129 -7.13 -18.24 43.57
C LYS A 129 -8.40 -18.96 44.02
N GLU A 130 -9.10 -18.40 44.98
CA GLU A 130 -10.35 -19.00 45.50
C GLU A 130 -11.47 -18.95 44.46
N MET A 131 -11.57 -17.88 43.66
CA MET A 131 -12.54 -17.79 42.57
C MET A 131 -12.33 -18.86 41.51
N LEU A 132 -11.07 -19.18 41.15
CA LEU A 132 -10.79 -20.27 40.22
C LEU A 132 -11.12 -21.64 40.81
N LEU A 133 -10.80 -21.89 42.09
CA LEU A 133 -11.17 -23.16 42.76
C LEU A 133 -12.70 -23.37 42.75
N LEU A 134 -13.45 -22.32 43.06
CA LEU A 134 -14.91 -22.32 43.04
C LEU A 134 -15.45 -22.47 41.61
N LEU A 135 -14.87 -21.79 40.63
CA LEU A 135 -15.25 -21.89 39.21
C LEU A 135 -15.06 -23.32 38.68
N THR A 136 -13.93 -23.95 39.00
CA THR A 136 -13.66 -25.35 38.63
C THR A 136 -14.72 -26.28 39.18
N LYS A 137 -15.04 -26.17 40.48
CA LYS A 137 -16.11 -26.98 41.08
C LYS A 137 -17.45 -26.70 40.41
N TYR A 138 -17.76 -25.43 40.14
CA TYR A 138 -19.02 -25.02 39.51
C TYR A 138 -19.15 -25.63 38.11
N ILE A 139 -18.12 -25.53 37.27
CA ILE A 139 -18.13 -26.10 35.92
C ILE A 139 -18.31 -27.62 35.97
N CYS A 140 -17.58 -28.31 36.85
CA CYS A 140 -17.67 -29.77 36.97
C CYS A 140 -19.06 -30.24 37.42
N GLU A 141 -19.66 -29.58 38.43
CA GLU A 141 -21.00 -29.94 38.90
C GLU A 141 -22.10 -29.60 37.89
N ARG A 142 -21.91 -28.55 37.09
CA ARG A 142 -22.91 -28.06 36.14
C ARG A 142 -22.81 -28.72 34.77
N TYR A 143 -21.71 -29.41 34.47
CA TYR A 143 -21.56 -30.17 33.24
C TYR A 143 -22.65 -31.24 33.12
N MET A 144 -23.34 -31.28 31.97
CA MET A 144 -24.53 -32.11 31.68
C MET A 144 -25.79 -31.75 32.49
N TYR A 145 -25.76 -30.69 33.30
CA TYR A 145 -26.92 -30.15 34.03
C TYR A 145 -27.35 -28.77 33.49
N ASP A 146 -26.38 -27.96 33.09
CA ASP A 146 -26.56 -26.64 32.49
C ASP A 146 -26.04 -26.66 31.05
N ASP A 147 -26.92 -26.38 30.08
CA ASP A 147 -26.59 -26.41 28.66
C ASP A 147 -25.49 -25.41 28.29
N ARG A 148 -25.44 -24.24 28.95
CA ARG A 148 -24.41 -23.22 28.72
C ARG A 148 -23.03 -23.75 29.11
N ILE A 149 -22.92 -24.34 30.29
CA ILE A 149 -21.66 -24.91 30.80
C ILE A 149 -21.25 -26.15 30.01
N THR A 150 -22.22 -26.99 29.64
CA THR A 150 -21.97 -28.16 28.81
C THR A 150 -21.43 -27.76 27.44
N ASN A 151 -22.03 -26.74 26.83
CA ASN A 151 -21.55 -26.20 25.56
C ASN A 151 -20.14 -25.58 25.67
N LEU A 152 -19.86 -24.89 26.79
CA LEU A 152 -18.53 -24.31 27.06
C LEU A 152 -17.45 -25.41 27.17
N VAL A 153 -17.68 -26.45 27.99
CA VAL A 153 -16.72 -27.56 28.18
C VAL A 153 -16.54 -28.41 26.93
N ASN A 154 -17.57 -28.50 26.07
CA ASN A 154 -17.49 -29.28 24.83
C ASN A 154 -16.72 -28.56 23.71
N ASN A 155 -16.72 -27.22 23.70
CA ASN A 155 -16.18 -26.44 22.59
C ASN A 155 -14.96 -25.59 22.98
N THR A 156 -14.58 -25.53 24.26
CA THR A 156 -13.42 -24.78 24.74
C THR A 156 -12.56 -25.69 25.60
N ARG A 157 -11.26 -25.70 25.34
CA ARG A 157 -10.30 -26.37 26.22
C ARG A 157 -9.73 -25.34 27.18
N MET A 158 -10.14 -25.42 28.44
CA MET A 158 -9.82 -24.42 29.45
C MET A 158 -8.71 -24.93 30.37
N HIS A 159 -7.77 -24.06 30.71
CA HIS A 159 -6.68 -24.38 31.63
C HIS A 159 -6.55 -23.35 32.74
N PHE A 160 -6.76 -23.77 33.99
CA PHE A 160 -6.73 -22.87 35.16
C PHE A 160 -5.51 -23.13 36.03
N LEU A 161 -4.61 -22.15 36.12
CA LEU A 161 -3.48 -22.10 37.05
C LEU A 161 -3.90 -21.34 38.32
N TYR A 162 -4.14 -22.09 39.40
CA TYR A 162 -4.76 -21.55 40.63
C TYR A 162 -3.82 -20.66 41.45
N SER A 163 -2.53 -20.97 41.44
CA SER A 163 -1.53 -20.29 42.24
C SER A 163 -0.20 -20.30 41.51
N MET A 164 0.12 -19.19 40.83
CA MET A 164 1.43 -19.01 40.20
C MET A 164 2.53 -18.77 41.26
N ASN A 165 2.21 -18.12 42.38
CA ASN A 165 3.13 -17.88 43.50
C ASN A 165 2.65 -18.57 44.79
N PRO A 166 2.68 -19.92 44.87
CA PRO A 166 2.26 -20.64 46.06
C PRO A 166 3.17 -20.37 47.27
N ASP A 167 4.43 -19.98 47.05
CA ASP A 167 5.38 -19.68 48.13
C ASP A 167 5.02 -18.38 48.86
N GLY A 168 4.68 -17.34 48.10
CA GLY A 168 4.20 -16.07 48.65
C GLY A 168 2.87 -16.23 49.40
N TYR A 169 1.98 -17.10 48.90
CA TYR A 169 0.69 -17.36 49.55
C TYR A 169 0.86 -17.91 50.97
N GLU A 170 1.78 -18.87 51.17
CA GLU A 170 1.96 -19.54 52.47
C GLU A 170 2.48 -18.62 53.57
N ILE A 171 3.09 -17.48 53.21
CA ILE A 171 3.55 -16.46 54.18
C ILE A 171 2.59 -15.28 54.31
N ALA A 172 1.63 -15.13 53.38
CA ALA A 172 0.59 -14.11 53.43
C ALA A 172 -0.37 -14.36 54.60
N ARG A 173 -1.06 -13.30 55.05
CA ARG A 173 -1.96 -13.36 56.21
C ARG A 173 -3.36 -12.88 55.86
N GLU A 174 -4.36 -13.60 56.34
CA GLU A 174 -5.77 -13.20 56.22
C GLU A 174 -6.01 -11.84 56.91
N ASP A 175 -6.94 -11.05 56.37
CA ASP A 175 -7.27 -9.67 56.78
C ASP A 175 -6.13 -8.67 56.50
N ASP A 176 -5.17 -9.05 55.64
CA ASP A 176 -4.14 -8.15 55.14
C ASP A 176 -4.66 -7.33 53.95
N ASN A 177 -5.05 -6.09 54.26
CA ASN A 177 -5.64 -5.18 53.28
C ASN A 177 -4.59 -4.29 52.59
N THR A 178 -3.34 -4.21 53.10
CA THR A 178 -2.36 -3.22 52.63
C THR A 178 -0.88 -3.64 52.70
N ASN A 179 -0.49 -4.64 53.49
CA ASN A 179 0.92 -5.00 53.59
C ASN A 179 1.35 -5.84 52.38
N ALA A 180 2.64 -5.74 52.02
CA ALA A 180 3.23 -6.48 50.90
C ALA A 180 3.68 -7.90 51.30
N ILE A 181 3.32 -8.40 52.49
CA ILE A 181 3.81 -9.69 52.98
C ILE A 181 3.22 -10.81 52.14
N GLY A 182 4.09 -11.57 51.46
CA GLY A 182 3.67 -12.65 50.56
C GLY A 182 3.34 -12.20 49.15
N ARG A 183 3.62 -10.94 48.77
CA ARG A 183 3.46 -10.47 47.40
C ARG A 183 4.50 -11.12 46.48
N GLU A 184 5.77 -10.96 46.80
CA GLU A 184 6.89 -11.50 46.03
C GLU A 184 6.99 -13.03 46.15
N ASN A 185 7.77 -13.66 45.27
CA ASN A 185 8.11 -15.09 45.41
C ASN A 185 9.14 -15.32 46.53
N ALA A 186 9.57 -16.57 46.74
CA ALA A 186 10.50 -16.89 47.84
C ALA A 186 11.90 -16.24 47.73
N ASN A 187 12.28 -15.75 46.55
CA ASN A 187 13.52 -14.99 46.33
C ASN A 187 13.32 -13.47 46.49
N ASN A 188 12.14 -13.03 46.95
CA ASN A 188 11.73 -11.63 47.03
C ASN A 188 11.72 -10.92 45.66
N VAL A 189 11.32 -11.63 44.60
CA VAL A 189 11.12 -11.07 43.25
C VAL A 189 9.62 -10.93 42.98
N ASP A 190 9.22 -9.75 42.48
CA ASP A 190 7.86 -9.53 41.96
C ASP A 190 7.72 -10.24 40.61
N LEU A 191 6.93 -11.31 40.56
CA LEU A 191 6.75 -12.11 39.36
C LEU A 191 6.13 -11.31 38.20
N ASN A 192 5.32 -10.28 38.50
CA ASN A 192 4.75 -9.39 37.48
C ASN A 192 5.68 -8.23 37.10
N ARG A 193 6.98 -8.36 37.39
CA ARG A 193 8.08 -7.50 36.88
C ARG A 193 9.22 -8.32 36.27
N ASN A 194 9.08 -9.64 36.21
CA ASN A 194 10.16 -10.57 35.90
C ASN A 194 10.07 -11.16 34.47
N PHE A 195 8.98 -10.88 33.73
CA PHE A 195 8.87 -11.28 32.33
C PHE A 195 9.76 -10.41 31.42
N PRO A 196 10.25 -10.97 30.29
CA PRO A 196 10.95 -10.17 29.28
C PRO A 196 10.06 -9.05 28.73
N ASP A 197 10.55 -7.82 28.79
CA ASP A 197 9.83 -6.64 28.35
C ASP A 197 10.09 -6.34 26.85
N GLN A 198 9.16 -5.65 26.18
CA GLN A 198 9.31 -5.27 24.79
C GLN A 198 10.36 -4.17 24.57
N TYR A 199 10.69 -3.39 25.59
CA TYR A 199 11.67 -2.31 25.52
C TYR A 199 13.07 -2.71 26.01
N GLY A 200 13.24 -3.89 26.62
CA GLY A 200 14.56 -4.44 26.95
C GLY A 200 14.62 -5.25 28.25
N ILE A 201 15.81 -5.28 28.84
CA ILE A 201 16.11 -6.00 30.10
C ILE A 201 16.39 -4.97 31.20
N ASP A 202 15.72 -5.12 32.34
CA ASP A 202 15.90 -4.32 33.55
C ASP A 202 16.48 -5.17 34.72
N ARG A 203 16.52 -4.61 35.93
CA ARG A 203 17.03 -5.34 37.12
C ARG A 203 16.15 -6.53 37.49
N ASN A 204 14.84 -6.41 37.31
CA ASN A 204 13.84 -7.36 37.79
C ASN A 204 13.66 -8.53 36.84
N ASN A 205 13.83 -8.36 35.52
CA ASN A 205 13.68 -9.44 34.53
C ASN A 205 15.01 -10.03 34.01
N ARG A 206 16.16 -9.58 34.53
CA ARG A 206 17.49 -10.09 34.15
C ARG A 206 17.69 -11.58 34.47
N ILE A 207 17.15 -12.03 35.60
CA ILE A 207 17.20 -13.42 36.05
C ILE A 207 15.76 -13.90 36.11
N THR A 208 15.40 -14.83 35.22
CA THR A 208 14.04 -15.38 35.18
C THR A 208 13.82 -16.34 36.35
N GLU A 209 12.80 -16.08 37.16
CA GLU A 209 12.38 -16.93 38.27
C GLU A 209 11.76 -18.24 37.77
N PRO A 210 11.82 -19.33 38.56
CA PRO A 210 11.33 -20.64 38.12
C PRO A 210 9.82 -20.62 37.80
N GLU A 211 9.02 -19.84 38.52
CA GLU A 211 7.58 -19.68 38.27
C GLU A 211 7.33 -19.00 36.91
N VAL A 212 8.06 -17.92 36.62
CA VAL A 212 7.96 -17.20 35.32
C VAL A 212 8.39 -18.10 34.18
N LYS A 213 9.51 -18.82 34.34
CA LYS A 213 9.99 -19.76 33.33
C LYS A 213 8.98 -20.88 33.05
N ALA A 214 8.35 -21.42 34.09
CA ALA A 214 7.30 -22.43 33.95
C ALA A 214 6.10 -21.90 33.16
N VAL A 215 5.62 -20.69 33.47
CA VAL A 215 4.50 -20.06 32.76
C VAL A 215 4.85 -19.71 31.31
N MET A 216 6.06 -19.21 31.04
CA MET A 216 6.49 -18.93 29.66
C MET A 216 6.53 -20.20 28.82
N ASN A 217 7.15 -21.26 29.33
CA ASN A 217 7.21 -22.55 28.64
C ASN A 217 5.82 -23.15 28.42
N TRP A 218 4.96 -23.07 29.42
CA TRP A 218 3.59 -23.55 29.33
C TRP A 218 2.78 -22.78 28.27
N THR A 219 2.86 -21.45 28.28
CA THR A 219 2.13 -20.59 27.35
C THR A 219 2.56 -20.83 25.89
N LEU A 220 3.85 -21.10 25.65
CA LEU A 220 4.36 -21.41 24.30
C LEU A 220 4.10 -22.86 23.86
N SER A 221 3.71 -23.75 24.77
CA SER A 221 3.49 -25.19 24.48
C SER A 221 2.07 -25.54 24.03
N ILE A 222 1.13 -24.62 24.21
CA ILE A 222 -0.29 -24.79 23.89
C ILE A 222 -0.73 -23.53 23.11
N PRO A 223 -1.53 -23.65 22.04
CA PRO A 223 -1.96 -22.50 21.23
C PRO A 223 -3.05 -21.67 21.93
N PHE A 224 -2.73 -21.08 23.09
CA PHE A 224 -3.65 -20.21 23.83
C PHE A 224 -4.10 -19.02 22.99
N VAL A 225 -5.40 -18.70 23.04
CA VAL A 225 -5.99 -17.59 22.27
C VAL A 225 -6.31 -16.42 23.19
N LEU A 226 -7.01 -16.70 24.30
CA LEU A 226 -7.49 -15.72 25.26
C LEU A 226 -7.08 -16.12 26.67
N SER A 227 -6.69 -15.11 27.46
CA SER A 227 -6.25 -15.27 28.83
C SER A 227 -6.74 -14.13 29.73
N ALA A 228 -6.84 -14.39 31.03
CA ALA A 228 -6.71 -13.33 32.01
C ALA A 228 -5.88 -13.77 33.21
N ASN A 229 -5.21 -12.79 33.82
CA ASN A 229 -4.54 -12.98 35.10
C ASN A 229 -5.32 -12.24 36.20
N LEU A 230 -5.52 -12.89 37.35
CA LEU A 230 -6.40 -12.42 38.42
C LEU A 230 -5.59 -11.85 39.60
N HIS A 231 -5.92 -10.62 39.97
CA HIS A 231 -5.24 -9.79 40.98
C HIS A 231 -6.19 -9.27 42.06
N GLY A 232 -5.60 -8.61 43.05
CA GLY A 232 -6.31 -7.88 44.09
C GLY A 232 -5.54 -6.64 44.56
N GLY A 233 -6.27 -5.64 45.01
CA GLY A 233 -5.74 -4.34 45.42
C GLY A 233 -6.51 -3.15 44.82
N SER A 234 -7.26 -3.39 43.74
CA SER A 234 -8.24 -2.46 43.19
C SER A 234 -9.46 -3.22 42.65
N LEU A 235 -10.37 -2.54 41.95
CA LEU A 235 -11.54 -3.15 41.30
C LEU A 235 -11.70 -2.60 39.88
N VAL A 236 -10.98 -3.19 38.92
CA VAL A 236 -10.89 -2.71 37.54
C VAL A 236 -10.42 -3.83 36.59
N ALA A 237 -10.89 -3.82 35.34
CA ALA A 237 -10.30 -4.63 34.27
C ALA A 237 -9.21 -3.83 33.55
N ASN A 238 -7.96 -4.19 33.81
CA ASN A 238 -6.76 -3.59 33.23
C ASN A 238 -6.39 -4.28 31.91
N TYR A 239 -6.02 -3.51 30.89
CA TYR A 239 -5.67 -4.05 29.56
C TYR A 239 -4.40 -3.42 28.97
N PRO A 240 -3.72 -4.13 28.04
CA PRO A 240 -2.46 -3.69 27.44
C PRO A 240 -2.47 -2.33 26.74
N PHE A 241 -1.31 -1.69 26.57
CA PHE A 241 -0.04 -2.04 27.20
C PHE A 241 0.06 -1.53 28.64
N ASP A 242 0.84 -2.26 29.45
CA ASP A 242 1.08 -2.00 30.86
C ASP A 242 2.18 -0.95 31.12
N ASP A 243 3.05 -0.69 30.15
CA ASP A 243 4.13 0.27 30.29
C ASP A 243 4.36 1.13 29.02
N ASN A 244 5.42 1.93 29.01
CA ASN A 244 5.82 2.72 27.86
C ASN A 244 7.34 2.89 27.78
N ALA A 245 7.85 3.17 26.57
CA ALA A 245 9.29 3.28 26.30
C ALA A 245 10.00 4.34 27.17
N ASN A 246 9.33 5.42 27.56
CA ASN A 246 9.93 6.47 28.38
C ASN A 246 10.11 5.98 29.82
N ASP A 247 9.08 5.37 30.39
CA ASP A 247 9.09 4.83 31.75
C ASP A 247 10.04 3.63 31.89
N PHE A 248 10.29 2.89 30.80
CA PHE A 248 11.33 1.86 30.74
C PHE A 248 12.75 2.48 30.80
N ASN A 249 13.02 3.50 29.99
CA ASN A 249 14.36 4.08 29.85
C ASN A 249 14.78 5.01 31.00
N ASP A 250 13.83 5.66 31.69
CA ASP A 250 14.10 6.47 32.88
C ASP A 250 13.23 6.03 34.08
N PRO A 251 13.69 5.04 34.87
CA PRO A 251 12.97 4.58 36.05
C PRO A 251 12.76 5.66 37.11
N PHE A 252 13.54 6.75 37.10
CA PHE A 252 13.42 7.85 38.08
C PHE A 252 12.27 8.81 37.74
N THR A 253 11.79 8.86 36.49
CA THR A 253 10.57 9.61 36.15
C THR A 253 9.34 9.00 36.82
N ARG A 254 9.32 7.66 37.03
CA ARG A 254 8.26 6.93 37.76
C ARG A 254 8.03 7.46 39.20
N LEU A 255 9.06 8.06 39.80
CA LEU A 255 9.07 8.50 41.21
C LEU A 255 9.00 10.02 41.40
N ARG A 256 9.37 10.83 40.39
CA ARG A 256 9.55 12.29 40.57
C ARG A 256 8.30 13.13 40.29
N ASP A 257 7.38 12.67 39.45
CA ASP A 257 6.28 13.52 38.98
C ASP A 257 4.92 12.82 39.02
N VAL A 258 4.27 12.86 40.18
CA VAL A 258 2.84 12.52 40.33
C VAL A 258 1.93 13.47 39.50
N LYS A 259 2.49 14.54 38.94
CA LYS A 259 1.79 15.56 38.12
C LYS A 259 1.98 15.41 36.60
N VAL A 260 2.90 14.58 36.12
CA VAL A 260 3.01 14.29 34.68
C VAL A 260 1.91 13.29 34.33
N SER A 261 1.04 13.69 33.40
CA SER A 261 -0.12 12.90 32.99
C SER A 261 0.34 11.52 32.50
N ARG A 262 0.03 10.47 33.28
CA ARG A 262 0.22 9.07 32.89
C ARG A 262 -0.39 8.87 31.50
N LYS A 263 0.40 8.33 30.58
CA LYS A 263 0.07 8.36 29.15
C LYS A 263 -0.49 7.02 28.73
N LEU A 264 -1.61 7.07 28.00
CA LEU A 264 -2.17 5.91 27.30
C LEU A 264 -1.12 5.32 26.35
N ASN A 265 -0.91 3.99 26.45
CA ASN A 265 -0.13 3.24 25.48
C ASN A 265 -1.02 2.17 24.80
N PRO A 266 -1.65 2.50 23.66
CA PRO A 266 -2.57 1.57 22.99
C PRO A 266 -1.81 0.47 22.24
N THR A 267 -2.40 -0.73 22.20
CA THR A 267 -1.97 -1.81 21.30
C THR A 267 -2.52 -1.61 19.88
N ASP A 268 -2.00 -2.38 18.93
CA ASP A 268 -2.59 -2.45 17.58
C ASP A 268 -4.04 -3.03 17.64
N ASP A 269 -4.39 -3.83 18.65
CA ASP A 269 -5.74 -4.38 18.92
C ASP A 269 -6.50 -3.63 20.05
N HIS A 270 -6.27 -2.33 20.22
CA HIS A 270 -6.72 -1.56 21.39
C HIS A 270 -8.24 -1.61 21.63
N GLU A 271 -9.06 -1.47 20.59
CA GLU A 271 -10.52 -1.48 20.75
C GLU A 271 -11.07 -2.87 21.12
N LEU A 272 -10.42 -3.94 20.64
CA LEU A 272 -10.75 -5.30 21.04
C LEU A 272 -10.45 -5.54 22.52
N PHE A 273 -9.29 -5.10 23.00
CA PHE A 273 -8.98 -5.17 24.44
C PHE A 273 -9.95 -4.38 25.31
N LYS A 274 -10.36 -3.19 24.88
CA LYS A 274 -11.39 -2.41 25.57
C LYS A 274 -12.73 -3.14 25.60
N HIS A 275 -13.11 -3.81 24.51
CA HIS A 275 -14.31 -4.64 24.49
C HIS A 275 -14.20 -5.79 25.49
N LEU A 276 -13.11 -6.57 25.46
CA LEU A 276 -12.86 -7.69 26.37
C LEU A 276 -12.91 -7.26 27.84
N ALA A 277 -12.25 -6.13 28.19
CA ALA A 277 -12.28 -5.57 29.54
C ALA A 277 -13.70 -5.11 29.94
N ARG A 278 -14.46 -4.49 29.02
CA ARG A 278 -15.84 -4.05 29.28
C ARG A 278 -16.80 -5.21 29.49
N VAL A 279 -16.62 -6.32 28.77
CA VAL A 279 -17.46 -7.52 28.95
C VAL A 279 -17.40 -7.97 30.41
N TYR A 280 -16.20 -8.06 30.98
CA TYR A 280 -16.03 -8.41 32.38
C TYR A 280 -16.59 -7.34 33.33
N SER A 281 -16.15 -6.08 33.15
CA SER A 281 -16.52 -4.98 34.05
C SER A 281 -18.02 -4.73 34.12
N LYS A 282 -18.71 -4.75 32.97
CA LYS A 282 -20.17 -4.53 32.90
C LYS A 282 -20.97 -5.68 33.50
N ALA A 283 -20.49 -6.91 33.38
CA ALA A 283 -21.10 -8.06 34.01
C ALA A 283 -20.92 -8.03 35.54
N HIS A 284 -19.83 -7.44 36.03
CA HIS A 284 -19.57 -7.33 37.46
C HIS A 284 -20.49 -6.28 38.10
N PRO A 285 -21.15 -6.57 39.25
CA PRO A 285 -22.17 -5.70 39.84
C PRO A 285 -21.71 -4.27 40.15
N THR A 286 -20.45 -4.07 40.53
CA THR A 286 -19.93 -2.76 40.97
C THR A 286 -18.71 -2.24 40.19
N MET A 287 -18.07 -3.05 39.33
CA MET A 287 -16.79 -2.66 38.70
C MET A 287 -17.02 -1.52 37.70
N HIS A 288 -18.06 -1.65 36.87
CA HIS A 288 -18.43 -0.66 35.85
C HIS A 288 -18.81 0.73 36.40
N PHE A 289 -19.09 0.86 37.70
CA PHE A 289 -19.28 2.18 38.32
C PHE A 289 -18.00 3.02 38.32
N GLY A 290 -16.84 2.40 38.15
CA GLY A 290 -15.56 3.09 38.01
C GLY A 290 -15.04 3.75 39.28
N SER A 291 -15.64 3.43 40.42
CA SER A 291 -15.24 3.90 41.75
C SER A 291 -14.86 2.69 42.60
N PRO A 292 -13.63 2.16 42.43
CA PRO A 292 -13.24 0.84 42.92
C PRO A 292 -13.24 0.74 44.44
N CYS A 293 -12.48 1.62 45.11
CA CYS A 293 -12.14 1.45 46.52
C CYS A 293 -12.40 2.71 47.35
N PRO A 294 -13.18 2.65 48.45
CA PRO A 294 -13.45 3.81 49.30
C PRO A 294 -12.19 4.47 49.90
N LYS A 295 -11.14 3.66 50.12
CA LYS A 295 -9.85 4.12 50.66
C LYS A 295 -8.99 4.86 49.61
N PHE A 296 -9.15 4.57 48.32
CA PHE A 296 -8.34 5.11 47.23
C PHE A 296 -9.14 6.12 46.39
N LYS A 297 -9.43 7.30 46.96
CA LYS A 297 -10.27 8.35 46.31
C LYS A 297 -9.72 8.92 44.99
N GLN A 298 -8.47 8.61 44.64
CA GLN A 298 -7.82 9.07 43.42
C GLN A 298 -8.03 8.10 42.24
N GLU A 299 -8.50 6.87 42.50
CA GLU A 299 -8.80 5.90 41.46
C GLU A 299 -10.19 6.14 40.90
N ILE A 300 -10.25 6.55 39.63
CA ILE A 300 -11.48 6.72 38.87
C ILE A 300 -11.25 6.04 37.53
N PHE A 301 -11.99 4.96 37.26
CA PHE A 301 -11.86 4.15 36.05
C PHE A 301 -13.19 4.14 35.31
N PRO A 302 -13.44 5.08 34.38
CA PRO A 302 -14.68 5.09 33.60
C PRO A 302 -14.97 3.70 33.00
N ASP A 303 -16.22 3.25 33.08
CA ASP A 303 -16.68 1.90 32.71
C ASP A 303 -16.00 0.74 33.47
N GLY A 304 -15.24 1.00 34.54
CA GLY A 304 -14.50 -0.01 35.31
C GLY A 304 -13.37 -0.68 34.53
N ILE A 305 -12.80 0.01 33.54
CA ILE A 305 -11.67 -0.46 32.73
C ILE A 305 -10.55 0.57 32.73
N VAL A 306 -9.31 0.12 32.50
CA VAL A 306 -8.17 1.04 32.37
C VAL A 306 -7.06 0.44 31.52
N ASN A 307 -6.36 1.26 30.74
CA ASN A 307 -5.10 0.87 30.11
C ASN A 307 -4.00 0.88 31.17
N GLY A 308 -3.15 -0.16 31.21
CA GLY A 308 -2.15 -0.31 32.28
C GLY A 308 -1.17 0.86 32.38
N ALA A 309 -0.56 1.28 31.27
CA ALA A 309 0.35 2.42 31.28
C ALA A 309 -0.33 3.74 31.71
N GLN A 310 -1.61 3.91 31.39
CA GLN A 310 -2.41 5.05 31.85
C GLN A 310 -2.72 4.98 33.35
N TRP A 311 -2.90 3.78 33.91
CA TRP A 311 -3.10 3.61 35.34
C TRP A 311 -1.79 3.81 36.09
N TYR A 312 -0.76 3.02 35.80
CA TYR A 312 0.62 3.18 36.24
C TYR A 312 1.53 2.21 35.47
N SER A 313 2.76 2.63 35.14
CA SER A 313 3.66 1.79 34.35
C SER A 313 4.12 0.54 35.10
N VAL A 314 3.97 -0.62 34.44
CA VAL A 314 4.40 -1.95 34.89
C VAL A 314 5.31 -2.59 33.85
N THR A 315 6.63 -2.47 34.06
CA THR A 315 7.63 -3.11 33.18
C THR A 315 7.83 -4.57 33.53
N GLY A 316 7.98 -5.43 32.50
CA GLY A 316 8.18 -6.86 32.66
C GLY A 316 6.94 -7.61 33.18
N GLY A 317 5.75 -7.12 32.83
CA GLY A 317 4.47 -7.75 33.18
C GLY A 317 4.14 -8.98 32.33
N MET A 318 3.39 -9.92 32.91
CA MET A 318 2.95 -11.13 32.21
C MET A 318 1.96 -10.81 31.07
N GLN A 319 1.08 -9.83 31.30
CA GLN A 319 0.02 -9.43 30.38
C GLN A 319 0.59 -9.02 29.00
N ASP A 320 1.57 -8.12 29.00
CA ASP A 320 2.19 -7.62 27.78
C ASP A 320 3.07 -8.70 27.12
N TRP A 321 3.74 -9.55 27.90
CA TRP A 321 4.53 -10.65 27.36
C TRP A 321 3.67 -11.66 26.58
N ASN A 322 2.46 -12.00 27.09
CA ASN A 322 1.51 -12.86 26.40
C ASN A 322 1.18 -12.33 25.00
N TYR A 323 0.88 -11.03 24.90
CA TYR A 323 0.49 -10.39 23.64
C TYR A 323 1.68 -10.25 22.67
N VAL A 324 2.83 -9.77 23.16
CA VAL A 324 3.99 -9.46 22.30
C VAL A 324 4.76 -10.71 21.88
N ARG A 325 4.89 -11.71 22.76
CA ARG A 325 5.75 -12.89 22.52
C ARG A 325 4.97 -14.14 22.17
N ALA A 326 3.84 -14.38 22.83
CA ALA A 326 3.08 -15.61 22.66
C ALA A 326 1.87 -15.46 21.71
N GLY A 327 1.50 -14.23 21.31
CA GLY A 327 0.31 -13.96 20.48
C GLY A 327 -1.02 -14.19 21.22
N VAL A 328 -0.98 -14.29 22.55
CA VAL A 328 -2.15 -14.55 23.40
C VAL A 328 -2.72 -13.22 23.88
N MET A 329 -4.02 -13.01 23.75
CA MET A 329 -4.67 -11.82 24.29
C MET A 329 -4.92 -12.00 25.79
N GLU A 330 -4.14 -11.32 26.63
CA GLU A 330 -4.32 -11.37 28.09
C GLU A 330 -4.76 -10.01 28.64
N ILE A 331 -5.70 -10.02 29.59
CA ILE A 331 -6.04 -8.86 30.44
C ILE A 331 -5.78 -9.17 31.91
N THR A 332 -5.64 -8.12 32.72
CA THR A 332 -5.44 -8.22 34.16
C THR A 332 -6.72 -7.82 34.88
N LEU A 333 -7.27 -8.70 35.71
CA LEU A 333 -8.53 -8.48 36.42
C LEU A 333 -8.27 -8.25 37.90
N GLU A 334 -8.45 -7.01 38.36
CA GLU A 334 -8.40 -6.64 39.77
C GLU A 334 -9.78 -6.90 40.40
N LEU A 335 -9.87 -7.92 41.25
CA LEU A 335 -11.18 -8.45 41.69
C LEU A 335 -11.74 -7.81 42.97
N GLY A 336 -10.97 -6.95 43.62
CA GLY A 336 -11.36 -6.35 44.89
C GLY A 336 -10.24 -5.60 45.60
N CYS A 337 -10.63 -4.63 46.41
CA CYS A 337 -9.70 -3.74 47.12
C CYS A 337 -8.86 -4.45 48.18
N ASP A 338 -9.49 -5.37 48.92
CA ASP A 338 -8.84 -6.10 49.99
C ASP A 338 -8.13 -7.31 49.37
N LYS A 339 -6.79 -7.30 49.41
CA LYS A 339 -5.95 -8.31 48.76
C LYS A 339 -6.18 -9.70 49.34
N TYR A 340 -6.26 -9.78 50.67
CA TYR A 340 -6.56 -11.01 51.40
C TYR A 340 -7.77 -10.80 52.33
N PRO A 341 -9.00 -10.88 51.79
CA PRO A 341 -10.22 -10.65 52.58
C PRO A 341 -10.50 -11.82 53.52
N LYS A 342 -11.44 -11.63 54.47
CA LYS A 342 -11.87 -12.72 55.36
C LYS A 342 -12.59 -13.81 54.60
N ALA A 343 -12.44 -15.06 55.03
CA ALA A 343 -13.13 -16.21 54.43
C ALA A 343 -14.66 -16.02 54.35
N SER A 344 -15.25 -15.31 55.32
CA SER A 344 -16.69 -14.98 55.33
C SER A 344 -17.17 -14.14 54.14
N GLU A 345 -16.26 -13.45 53.45
CA GLU A 345 -16.57 -12.58 52.31
C GLU A 345 -16.47 -13.31 50.95
N LEU A 346 -15.86 -14.50 50.91
CA LEU A 346 -15.65 -15.26 49.67
C LEU A 346 -16.95 -15.59 48.93
N LEU A 347 -18.06 -15.82 49.64
CA LEU A 347 -19.37 -16.03 49.02
C LEU A 347 -19.83 -14.80 48.22
N LYS A 348 -19.52 -13.59 48.72
CA LYS A 348 -19.87 -12.35 48.01
C LYS A 348 -19.01 -12.21 46.76
N TYR A 349 -17.69 -12.37 46.89
CA TYR A 349 -16.78 -12.35 45.74
C TYR A 349 -17.18 -13.36 44.66
N TRP A 350 -17.59 -14.57 45.06
CA TRP A 350 -18.09 -15.58 44.14
C TRP A 350 -19.32 -15.12 43.38
N LYS A 351 -20.32 -14.56 44.08
CA LYS A 351 -21.53 -14.04 43.43
C LYS A 351 -21.23 -12.89 42.48
N ASP A 352 -20.29 -12.03 42.85
CA ASP A 352 -19.92 -10.85 42.06
C ASP A 352 -19.10 -11.23 40.80
N ASN A 353 -18.33 -12.33 40.84
CA ASN A 353 -17.39 -12.71 39.77
C ASN A 353 -17.77 -13.96 38.97
N ARG A 354 -18.71 -14.80 39.42
CA ARG A 354 -19.14 -16.02 38.70
C ARG A 354 -19.56 -15.73 37.25
N GLU A 355 -20.46 -14.79 37.06
CA GLU A 355 -20.98 -14.45 35.73
C GLU A 355 -19.93 -13.74 34.85
N PRO A 356 -19.19 -12.71 35.34
CA PRO A 356 -18.09 -12.12 34.59
C PRO A 356 -17.03 -13.12 34.11
N LEU A 357 -16.64 -14.09 34.95
CA LEU A 357 -15.65 -15.12 34.59
C LEU A 357 -16.15 -15.99 33.44
N LEU A 358 -17.42 -16.42 33.47
CA LEU A 358 -18.00 -17.23 32.39
C LEU A 358 -18.11 -16.43 31.08
N LEU A 359 -18.65 -15.21 31.14
CA LEU A 359 -18.81 -14.33 29.96
C LEU A 359 -17.48 -14.00 29.28
N PHE A 360 -16.41 -13.89 30.05
CA PHE A 360 -15.08 -13.64 29.52
C PHE A 360 -14.51 -14.85 28.78
N ILE A 361 -14.66 -16.07 29.32
CA ILE A 361 -14.26 -17.31 28.62
C ILE A 361 -14.99 -17.39 27.27
N GLU A 362 -16.29 -17.08 27.26
CA GLU A 362 -17.12 -17.13 26.04
C GLU A 362 -16.64 -16.19 24.92
N GLN A 363 -15.86 -15.14 25.23
CA GLN A 363 -15.32 -14.24 24.20
C GLN A 363 -14.32 -14.91 23.27
N ILE A 364 -13.73 -16.05 23.67
CA ILE A 364 -12.76 -16.79 22.84
C ILE A 364 -13.35 -17.29 21.51
N HIS A 365 -14.67 -17.38 21.42
CA HIS A 365 -15.37 -17.87 20.23
C HIS A 365 -15.65 -16.78 19.17
N ASN A 366 -15.34 -15.52 19.46
CA ASN A 366 -15.56 -14.41 18.54
C ASN A 366 -14.37 -14.19 17.58
N GLY A 367 -14.62 -13.55 16.44
CA GLY A 367 -13.59 -13.22 15.46
C GLY A 367 -13.54 -14.21 14.29
N ILE A 368 -12.36 -14.72 13.99
CA ILE A 368 -12.07 -15.52 12.79
C ILE A 368 -11.36 -16.78 13.23
N HIS A 369 -11.77 -17.93 12.70
CA HIS A 369 -11.07 -19.18 12.93
C HIS A 369 -11.10 -20.04 11.67
N GLY A 370 -10.22 -21.03 11.56
CA GLY A 370 -10.24 -21.93 10.41
C GLY A 370 -8.92 -22.66 10.26
N PHE A 371 -8.66 -23.14 9.04
CA PHE A 371 -7.47 -23.95 8.74
C PHE A 371 -6.63 -23.34 7.62
N VAL A 372 -5.31 -23.31 7.80
CA VAL A 372 -4.32 -23.03 6.76
C VAL A 372 -3.82 -24.35 6.18
N ARG A 373 -4.06 -24.54 4.89
CA ARG A 373 -3.66 -25.73 4.13
C ARG A 373 -2.82 -25.34 2.94
N SER A 374 -2.02 -26.27 2.46
CA SER A 374 -1.31 -26.16 1.19
C SER A 374 -2.25 -26.50 0.02
N SER A 375 -1.85 -26.15 -1.21
CA SER A 375 -2.55 -26.55 -2.44
C SER A 375 -2.77 -28.06 -2.60
N ILE A 376 -1.97 -28.89 -1.91
CA ILE A 376 -2.12 -30.35 -1.84
C ILE A 376 -2.85 -30.82 -0.56
N SER A 377 -3.62 -29.93 0.07
CA SER A 377 -4.47 -30.19 1.25
C SER A 377 -3.76 -30.60 2.55
N HIS A 378 -2.42 -30.54 2.60
CA HIS A 378 -1.67 -30.78 3.83
C HIS A 378 -1.77 -29.56 4.76
N PRO A 379 -1.87 -29.74 6.09
CA PRO A 379 -1.88 -28.63 7.04
C PRO A 379 -0.55 -27.87 6.99
N VAL A 380 -0.62 -26.55 7.13
CA VAL A 380 0.56 -25.67 7.18
C VAL A 380 0.67 -25.13 8.61
N PRO A 381 1.51 -25.73 9.47
CA PRO A 381 1.75 -25.22 10.81
C PRO A 381 2.63 -23.97 10.77
N GLN A 382 2.54 -23.14 11.81
CA GLN A 382 3.33 -21.91 11.98
C GLN A 382 3.16 -20.89 10.85
N ALA A 383 2.05 -20.94 10.11
CA ALA A 383 1.67 -19.84 9.23
C ALA A 383 1.34 -18.63 10.10
N ALA A 384 1.91 -17.47 9.79
CA ALA A 384 1.66 -16.20 10.44
C ALA A 384 0.39 -15.56 9.85
N ILE A 385 -0.58 -15.28 10.71
CA ILE A 385 -1.83 -14.60 10.38
C ILE A 385 -1.84 -13.22 11.05
N THR A 386 -1.85 -12.17 10.23
CA THR A 386 -2.00 -10.78 10.66
C THR A 386 -3.29 -10.18 10.12
N MET A 387 -3.79 -9.14 10.80
CA MET A 387 -5.07 -8.50 10.47
C MET A 387 -4.89 -6.99 10.41
N ASP A 388 -5.45 -6.35 9.38
CA ASP A 388 -5.44 -4.89 9.15
C ASP A 388 -4.04 -4.25 9.24
N ASP A 389 -3.03 -4.96 8.71
CA ASP A 389 -1.61 -4.59 8.77
C ASP A 389 -1.07 -4.40 10.21
N SER A 390 -1.75 -4.97 11.21
CA SER A 390 -1.29 -5.05 12.61
C SER A 390 0.02 -5.83 12.73
N ARG A 391 0.88 -5.39 13.66
CA ARG A 391 2.11 -6.12 14.00
C ARG A 391 1.85 -7.32 14.90
N HIS A 392 0.64 -7.46 15.44
CA HIS A 392 0.27 -8.61 16.25
C HIS A 392 -0.07 -9.80 15.35
N THR A 393 0.78 -10.82 15.44
CA THR A 393 0.70 -12.04 14.65
C THR A 393 0.19 -13.21 15.50
N VAL A 394 -0.79 -13.94 14.98
CA VAL A 394 -1.17 -15.27 15.48
C VAL A 394 -0.60 -16.34 14.55
N TYR A 395 -0.31 -17.52 15.07
CA TYR A 395 0.24 -18.62 14.29
C TYR A 395 -0.76 -19.79 14.19
N SER A 396 -0.76 -20.48 13.05
CA SER A 396 -1.47 -21.75 12.93
C SER A 396 -0.76 -22.86 13.70
N ASP A 397 -1.53 -23.78 14.28
CA ASP A 397 -1.01 -24.92 15.04
C ASP A 397 -0.70 -26.13 14.13
N THR A 398 -0.32 -27.26 14.72
CA THR A 398 0.08 -28.52 14.07
C THR A 398 -0.91 -29.04 13.03
N TYR A 399 -2.22 -28.83 13.21
CA TYR A 399 -3.26 -29.20 12.24
C TYR A 399 -3.57 -28.09 11.24
N GLY A 400 -2.82 -27.01 11.26
CA GLY A 400 -3.01 -25.81 10.45
C GLY A 400 -4.14 -24.91 10.97
N ASP A 401 -4.78 -25.23 12.08
CA ASP A 401 -5.87 -24.44 12.64
C ASP A 401 -5.38 -23.19 13.36
N TYR A 402 -6.21 -22.15 13.35
CA TYR A 402 -5.88 -20.86 13.94
C TYR A 402 -7.14 -20.15 14.47
N TRP A 403 -6.92 -19.23 15.41
CA TRP A 403 -7.95 -18.32 15.94
C TRP A 403 -7.44 -16.90 16.01
N ARG A 404 -8.16 -15.98 15.39
CA ARG A 404 -7.89 -14.54 15.44
C ARG A 404 -9.13 -13.84 16.00
N LEU A 405 -9.08 -13.44 17.27
CA LEU A 405 -10.13 -12.61 17.85
C LEU A 405 -10.21 -11.27 17.10
N ALA A 406 -11.43 -10.83 16.81
CA ALA A 406 -11.71 -9.60 16.10
C ALA A 406 -13.09 -9.08 16.51
N LEU A 407 -13.28 -7.77 16.41
CA LEU A 407 -14.60 -7.15 16.57
C LEU A 407 -15.42 -7.31 15.28
N PRO A 408 -16.75 -7.13 15.32
CA PRO A 408 -17.55 -7.07 14.10
C PRO A 408 -17.10 -5.92 13.19
N GLY A 409 -16.94 -6.20 11.90
CA GLY A 409 -16.39 -5.25 10.93
C GLY A 409 -15.77 -5.93 9.71
N ARG A 410 -15.29 -5.10 8.78
CA ARG A 410 -14.55 -5.54 7.59
C ARG A 410 -13.05 -5.52 7.90
N HIS A 411 -12.39 -6.65 7.71
CA HIS A 411 -10.99 -6.87 8.06
C HIS A 411 -10.20 -7.42 6.87
N ASN A 412 -8.95 -6.99 6.73
CA ASN A 412 -8.00 -7.53 5.77
C ASN A 412 -7.02 -8.45 6.48
N ILE A 413 -7.08 -9.74 6.18
CA ILE A 413 -6.20 -10.75 6.75
C ILE A 413 -5.04 -10.97 5.79
N THR A 414 -3.81 -10.97 6.31
CA THR A 414 -2.61 -11.36 5.57
C THR A 414 -2.04 -12.63 6.18
N ILE A 415 -1.74 -13.61 5.33
CA ILE A 415 -1.23 -14.92 5.73
C ILE A 415 0.10 -15.16 5.06
N LEU A 416 1.11 -15.44 5.89
CA LEU A 416 2.49 -15.68 5.48
C LEU A 416 2.93 -17.04 6.01
N ALA A 417 3.55 -17.86 5.18
CA ALA A 417 4.17 -19.10 5.62
C ALA A 417 5.46 -19.36 4.84
N ASP A 418 6.44 -19.94 5.50
CA ASP A 418 7.74 -20.21 4.88
C ASP A 418 7.61 -21.18 3.70
N GLY A 419 8.12 -20.76 2.54
CA GLY A 419 8.03 -21.55 1.29
C GLY A 419 6.66 -21.51 0.61
N PHE A 420 5.76 -20.63 1.04
CA PHE A 420 4.47 -20.37 0.43
C PHE A 420 4.34 -18.93 -0.03
N SER A 421 3.57 -18.72 -1.09
CA SER A 421 3.26 -17.38 -1.59
C SER A 421 2.33 -16.69 -0.59
N PRO A 422 2.58 -15.42 -0.23
CA PRO A 422 1.74 -14.70 0.71
C PRO A 422 0.32 -14.54 0.14
N GLN A 423 -0.69 -14.60 1.00
CA GLN A 423 -2.09 -14.47 0.61
C GLN A 423 -2.77 -13.40 1.46
N ARG A 424 -3.66 -12.62 0.85
CA ARG A 424 -4.44 -11.58 1.52
C ARG A 424 -5.91 -11.81 1.21
N GLU A 425 -6.73 -11.81 2.25
CA GLU A 425 -8.17 -12.07 2.16
C GLU A 425 -8.93 -10.97 2.89
N THR A 426 -9.99 -10.45 2.28
CA THR A 426 -10.89 -9.50 2.93
C THR A 426 -12.12 -10.24 3.44
N VAL A 427 -12.38 -10.15 4.75
CA VAL A 427 -13.54 -10.76 5.39
C VAL A 427 -14.42 -9.73 6.08
N GLU A 428 -15.69 -10.06 6.25
CA GLU A 428 -16.65 -9.23 6.98
C GLU A 428 -17.31 -10.07 8.09
N ILE A 429 -17.13 -9.63 9.33
CA ILE A 429 -17.68 -10.29 10.52
C ILE A 429 -18.98 -9.57 10.89
N SER A 430 -20.10 -10.29 10.82
CA SER A 430 -21.39 -9.74 11.21
C SER A 430 -21.53 -9.62 12.73
N ALA A 431 -22.21 -8.58 13.20
CA ALA A 431 -22.45 -8.37 14.63
C ALA A 431 -23.36 -9.44 15.25
N GLU A 432 -24.19 -10.12 14.45
CA GLU A 432 -25.10 -11.17 14.92
C GLU A 432 -24.41 -12.52 15.08
N GLN A 433 -23.49 -12.88 14.18
CA GLN A 433 -22.78 -14.16 14.24
C GLN A 433 -21.58 -14.11 15.17
N GLY A 434 -20.90 -12.96 15.27
CA GLY A 434 -19.74 -12.75 16.14
C GLY A 434 -18.47 -13.50 15.74
N SER A 435 -18.59 -14.55 14.91
CA SER A 435 -17.51 -15.43 14.47
C SER A 435 -17.67 -15.88 13.02
N ILE A 436 -16.58 -16.04 12.28
CA ILE A 436 -16.56 -16.57 10.92
C ILE A 436 -15.50 -17.66 10.76
N ARG A 437 -15.86 -18.75 10.07
CA ARG A 437 -14.91 -19.77 9.65
C ARG A 437 -14.27 -19.41 8.30
N LEU A 438 -12.96 -19.28 8.25
CA LEU A 438 -12.17 -19.00 7.05
C LEU A 438 -11.07 -20.05 6.87
N ASP A 439 -11.25 -20.95 5.92
CA ASP A 439 -10.22 -21.93 5.55
C ASP A 439 -9.37 -21.37 4.40
N ILE A 440 -8.05 -21.31 4.58
CA ILE A 440 -7.08 -20.69 3.67
C ILE A 440 -6.26 -21.77 2.98
N THR A 441 -6.04 -21.61 1.67
CA THR A 441 -5.20 -22.52 0.87
C THR A 441 -4.01 -21.78 0.28
N LEU A 442 -2.83 -21.97 0.89
CA LEU A 442 -1.59 -21.37 0.44
C LEU A 442 -0.96 -22.16 -0.73
N MET A 443 -0.50 -21.44 -1.74
CA MET A 443 0.27 -22.00 -2.85
C MET A 443 1.76 -22.01 -2.50
N ARG A 444 2.50 -23.04 -2.94
CA ARG A 444 3.96 -23.05 -2.78
C ARG A 444 4.58 -21.89 -3.54
N ASP A 445 5.60 -21.28 -2.94
CA ASP A 445 6.36 -20.19 -3.55
C ASP A 445 7.42 -20.73 -4.53
N ASP A 446 6.97 -21.45 -5.56
CA ASP A 446 7.85 -21.89 -6.65
C ASP A 446 7.45 -21.26 -7.98
N ASP A 447 8.46 -21.12 -8.82
CA ASP A 447 8.39 -20.40 -10.10
C ASP A 447 7.32 -20.97 -11.04
N GLN A 448 7.14 -22.30 -11.05
CA GLN A 448 6.19 -22.97 -11.94
C GLN A 448 4.74 -22.76 -11.48
N HIS A 449 4.46 -22.91 -10.19
CA HIS A 449 3.12 -22.65 -9.64
C HIS A 449 2.77 -21.16 -9.74
N TRP A 450 3.73 -20.27 -9.47
CA TRP A 450 3.53 -18.83 -9.62
C TRP A 450 3.16 -18.44 -11.05
N ALA A 451 3.86 -19.00 -12.05
CA ALA A 451 3.55 -18.72 -13.45
C ALA A 451 2.16 -19.20 -13.85
N SER A 452 1.66 -20.29 -13.26
CA SER A 452 0.29 -20.74 -13.52
C SER A 452 -0.79 -19.77 -13.04
N ALA A 453 -0.53 -19.04 -11.96
CA ALA A 453 -1.51 -18.10 -11.41
C ALA A 453 -1.36 -16.70 -12.02
N ASN A 454 -0.13 -16.25 -12.27
CA ASN A 454 0.17 -14.84 -12.56
C ASN A 454 0.66 -14.56 -13.98
N ASP A 455 1.10 -15.59 -14.72
CA ASP A 455 1.79 -15.45 -16.00
C ASP A 455 1.41 -16.56 -17.02
N TYR A 456 0.14 -16.96 -17.02
CA TYR A 456 -0.46 -17.87 -18.02
C TYR A 456 0.29 -19.20 -18.27
N ARG A 457 1.04 -19.71 -17.27
CA ARG A 457 1.88 -20.92 -17.37
C ARG A 457 3.06 -20.81 -18.34
N ILE A 458 3.56 -19.61 -18.61
CA ILE A 458 4.75 -19.40 -19.46
C ILE A 458 6.01 -19.84 -18.69
N ILE A 459 6.51 -21.03 -18.99
CA ILE A 459 7.66 -21.63 -18.28
C ILE A 459 8.97 -20.92 -18.66
N GLU A 460 9.06 -20.42 -19.89
CA GLU A 460 10.22 -19.70 -20.43
C GLU A 460 10.55 -18.43 -19.65
N ASN A 461 9.53 -17.79 -19.07
CA ASN A 461 9.69 -16.57 -18.28
C ASN A 461 10.28 -16.83 -16.89
N VAL A 462 10.25 -18.08 -16.40
CA VAL A 462 10.52 -18.38 -14.98
C VAL A 462 11.51 -19.53 -14.74
N VAL A 463 11.50 -20.62 -15.53
CA VAL A 463 12.41 -21.78 -15.31
C VAL A 463 13.65 -21.72 -16.20
N HIS A 464 13.50 -21.28 -17.45
CA HIS A 464 14.58 -21.28 -18.45
C HIS A 464 15.19 -19.89 -18.68
N THR A 465 15.32 -19.10 -17.62
CA THR A 465 15.76 -17.70 -17.73
C THR A 465 17.23 -17.59 -18.11
N ARG A 466 17.52 -16.80 -19.15
CA ARG A 466 18.87 -16.55 -19.68
C ARG A 466 18.94 -15.21 -20.40
N TYR A 467 20.15 -14.77 -20.74
CA TYR A 467 20.37 -13.62 -21.62
C TYR A 467 20.45 -14.08 -23.08
N HIS A 468 19.57 -13.58 -23.95
CA HIS A 468 19.52 -13.94 -25.37
C HIS A 468 20.53 -13.15 -26.21
N SER A 469 21.16 -13.76 -27.20
CA SER A 469 21.98 -13.04 -28.19
C SER A 469 21.12 -12.16 -29.10
N ASN A 470 21.74 -11.21 -29.80
CA ASN A 470 21.01 -10.32 -30.71
C ASN A 470 20.29 -11.07 -31.84
N SER A 471 20.85 -12.18 -32.32
CA SER A 471 20.20 -13.07 -33.30
C SER A 471 19.01 -13.79 -32.67
N GLU A 472 19.15 -14.35 -31.47
CA GLU A 472 18.06 -15.04 -30.77
C GLU A 472 16.90 -14.10 -30.43
N ILE A 473 17.17 -12.85 -30.04
CA ILE A 473 16.11 -11.84 -29.83
C ILE A 473 15.36 -11.61 -31.13
N ARG A 474 16.07 -11.42 -32.25
CA ARG A 474 15.45 -11.19 -33.55
C ARG A 474 14.63 -12.39 -34.02
N GLU A 475 15.13 -13.60 -33.84
CA GLU A 475 14.41 -14.85 -34.11
C GLU A 475 13.14 -14.95 -33.26
N THR A 476 13.26 -14.69 -31.95
CA THR A 476 12.11 -14.72 -31.02
C THR A 476 11.02 -13.72 -31.42
N LEU A 477 11.40 -12.50 -31.83
CA LEU A 477 10.44 -11.49 -32.29
C LEU A 477 9.76 -11.88 -33.60
N ALA A 478 10.48 -12.51 -34.53
CA ALA A 478 9.91 -13.06 -35.76
C ALA A 478 8.98 -14.25 -35.47
N ASP A 479 9.32 -15.08 -34.47
CA ASP A 479 8.48 -16.18 -34.03
C ASP A 479 7.13 -15.68 -33.47
N PHE A 480 7.11 -14.55 -32.77
CA PHE A 480 5.88 -13.94 -32.27
C PHE A 480 4.92 -13.51 -33.39
N GLU A 481 5.42 -13.14 -34.56
CA GLU A 481 4.61 -12.81 -35.73
C GLU A 481 4.11 -14.08 -36.45
N THR A 482 4.96 -15.11 -36.59
CA THR A 482 4.69 -16.27 -37.46
C THR A 482 3.78 -17.33 -36.83
N HIS A 483 3.72 -17.46 -35.50
CA HIS A 483 2.91 -18.50 -34.85
C HIS A 483 1.41 -18.33 -35.15
N HIS A 484 0.87 -19.24 -35.98
CA HIS A 484 -0.43 -19.16 -36.66
C HIS A 484 -1.67 -19.14 -35.73
N ASP A 485 -1.52 -19.39 -34.43
CA ASP A 485 -2.61 -19.31 -33.44
C ASP A 485 -2.77 -17.89 -32.82
N ASN A 486 -1.93 -16.91 -33.21
CA ASN A 486 -1.88 -15.58 -32.61
C ASN A 486 -2.96 -14.60 -33.13
N GLY A 487 -3.86 -15.02 -34.02
CA GLY A 487 -4.95 -14.17 -34.51
C GLY A 487 -4.49 -12.84 -35.12
N GLN A 488 -3.28 -12.80 -35.72
CA GLN A 488 -2.67 -11.60 -36.32
C GLN A 488 -2.72 -10.36 -35.41
N ILE A 489 -2.14 -10.43 -34.19
CA ILE A 489 -2.00 -9.25 -33.32
C ILE A 489 -0.60 -8.63 -33.29
N ALA A 490 0.41 -9.35 -33.79
CA ALA A 490 1.80 -8.94 -33.76
C ALA A 490 2.32 -8.65 -35.17
N THR A 491 3.07 -7.56 -35.31
CA THR A 491 3.81 -7.22 -36.54
C THR A 491 5.25 -6.96 -36.17
N PHE A 492 6.18 -7.63 -36.83
CA PHE A 492 7.60 -7.41 -36.62
C PHE A 492 8.17 -6.47 -37.68
N GLY A 493 8.88 -5.43 -37.27
CA GLY A 493 9.48 -4.45 -38.17
C GLY A 493 10.61 -5.07 -38.99
N TYR A 494 10.31 -5.54 -40.20
CA TYR A 494 11.23 -6.32 -41.04
C TYR A 494 12.18 -5.45 -41.88
N ALA A 495 12.99 -4.58 -41.27
CA ALA A 495 13.92 -3.70 -42.01
C ALA A 495 13.27 -2.94 -43.19
N GLU A 496 11.95 -2.74 -43.16
CA GLU A 496 11.18 -2.13 -44.25
C GLU A 496 11.44 -0.62 -44.30
N ASN A 497 11.68 -0.03 -43.13
CA ASN A 497 12.00 1.37 -42.95
C ASN A 497 13.40 1.55 -42.35
N GLU A 498 13.99 2.74 -42.53
CA GLU A 498 15.36 3.02 -42.07
C GLU A 498 15.55 2.85 -40.56
N PHE A 499 14.48 3.00 -39.77
CA PHE A 499 14.47 2.75 -38.33
C PHE A 499 14.67 1.26 -37.98
N ASP A 500 13.96 0.37 -38.69
CA ASP A 500 13.95 -1.08 -38.41
C ASP A 500 15.28 -1.76 -38.78
N LEU A 501 16.15 -1.08 -39.53
CA LEU A 501 17.53 -1.52 -39.77
C LEU A 501 18.40 -1.42 -38.51
N TYR A 502 18.08 -0.51 -37.60
CA TYR A 502 18.88 -0.22 -36.40
C TYR A 502 18.20 -0.67 -35.11
N TYR A 503 16.87 -0.64 -35.06
CA TYR A 503 16.07 -1.02 -33.90
C TYR A 503 15.11 -2.14 -34.27
N ASN A 504 15.28 -3.30 -33.65
CA ASN A 504 14.27 -4.36 -33.75
C ASN A 504 13.04 -3.89 -32.96
N SER A 505 11.89 -3.77 -33.62
CA SER A 505 10.64 -3.36 -32.97
C SER A 505 9.54 -4.38 -33.25
N ILE A 506 8.72 -4.65 -32.24
CA ILE A 506 7.48 -5.43 -32.40
C ILE A 506 6.29 -4.57 -32.03
N LYS A 507 5.28 -4.59 -32.90
CA LYS A 507 4.03 -3.86 -32.75
C LYS A 507 2.92 -4.84 -32.38
N LEU A 508 2.21 -4.57 -31.29
CA LEU A 508 1.06 -5.38 -30.83
C LEU A 508 -0.22 -4.55 -30.85
N THR A 509 -1.26 -5.02 -31.53
CA THR A 509 -2.58 -4.37 -31.58
C THR A 509 -3.66 -5.37 -32.01
N SER A 510 -4.91 -5.12 -31.64
CA SER A 510 -6.05 -5.78 -32.32
C SER A 510 -6.19 -5.22 -33.75
N ASP A 511 -6.63 -6.02 -34.72
CA ASP A 511 -6.95 -5.54 -36.07
C ASP A 511 -5.77 -4.86 -36.81
N ILE A 512 -4.74 -5.64 -37.17
CA ILE A 512 -3.62 -5.15 -37.98
C ILE A 512 -4.13 -4.54 -39.29
N GLY A 513 -3.67 -3.31 -39.59
CA GLY A 513 -4.00 -2.59 -40.82
C GLY A 513 -5.24 -1.68 -40.75
N ALA A 514 -5.99 -1.69 -39.64
CA ALA A 514 -7.06 -0.72 -39.40
C ALA A 514 -6.51 0.68 -39.03
N PRO A 515 -7.27 1.77 -39.22
CA PRO A 515 -6.85 3.11 -38.79
C PRO A 515 -6.65 3.17 -37.26
N GLU A 516 -5.46 3.57 -36.83
CA GLU A 516 -5.06 3.55 -35.41
C GLU A 516 -5.35 4.86 -34.66
N GLU A 517 -6.03 5.84 -35.29
CA GLU A 517 -6.32 7.14 -34.67
C GLU A 517 -7.24 7.08 -33.44
N ASN A 518 -7.91 5.95 -33.23
CA ASN A 518 -8.77 5.71 -32.07
C ASN A 518 -8.04 5.03 -30.90
N LYS A 519 -6.77 4.64 -31.07
CA LYS A 519 -6.00 3.87 -30.09
C LYS A 519 -4.89 4.69 -29.45
N PHE A 520 -4.61 4.40 -28.18
CA PHE A 520 -3.44 4.92 -27.48
C PHE A 520 -2.16 4.29 -28.02
N LYS A 521 -1.14 5.10 -28.30
CA LYS A 521 0.18 4.59 -28.70
C LYS A 521 1.12 4.55 -27.50
N ILE A 522 1.56 3.35 -27.13
CA ILE A 522 2.46 3.13 -25.99
C ILE A 522 3.80 2.62 -26.50
N LEU A 523 4.89 3.29 -26.11
CA LEU A 523 6.25 2.84 -26.40
C LEU A 523 6.88 2.21 -25.16
N ILE A 524 7.38 0.98 -25.29
CA ILE A 524 8.15 0.27 -24.26
C ILE A 524 9.56 0.05 -24.80
N LEU A 525 10.52 0.77 -24.24
CA LEU A 525 11.92 0.73 -24.64
C LEU A 525 12.76 0.03 -23.56
N SER A 526 13.55 -0.98 -23.93
CA SER A 526 14.22 -1.83 -22.93
C SER A 526 15.09 -1.06 -21.95
N SER A 527 15.88 -0.08 -22.40
CA SER A 527 16.69 0.80 -21.55
C SER A 527 17.37 1.87 -22.41
N PHE A 528 17.57 3.08 -21.88
CA PHE A 528 18.44 4.10 -22.51
C PHE A 528 19.93 3.88 -22.23
N PHE A 529 20.28 2.92 -21.38
CA PHE A 529 21.65 2.55 -21.09
C PHE A 529 21.94 1.16 -21.63
N ASP A 530 22.98 1.06 -22.45
CA ASP A 530 23.44 -0.21 -23.01
C ASP A 530 23.81 -1.17 -21.88
N THR A 531 24.40 -0.69 -20.79
CA THR A 531 24.78 -1.49 -19.61
C THR A 531 23.61 -2.13 -18.86
N ILE A 532 22.39 -1.59 -19.00
CA ILE A 532 21.15 -2.11 -18.38
C ILE A 532 20.29 -2.87 -19.40
N SER A 533 20.46 -2.59 -20.69
CA SER A 533 19.70 -3.24 -21.76
C SER A 533 19.72 -4.77 -21.70
N PRO A 534 20.82 -5.47 -21.30
CA PRO A 534 20.81 -6.92 -21.12
C PRO A 534 19.63 -7.42 -20.31
N LEU A 535 19.29 -6.81 -19.17
CA LEU A 535 18.14 -7.18 -18.35
C LEU A 535 16.83 -6.65 -18.93
N GLY A 536 16.81 -5.37 -19.34
CA GLY A 536 15.60 -4.72 -19.83
C GLY A 536 14.97 -5.41 -21.05
N ARG A 537 15.79 -5.94 -21.96
CA ARG A 537 15.30 -6.65 -23.15
C ARG A 537 14.74 -8.04 -22.84
N GLU A 538 15.24 -8.74 -21.80
CA GLU A 538 14.64 -10.01 -21.37
C GLU A 538 13.26 -9.77 -20.75
N ILE A 539 13.14 -8.73 -19.91
CA ILE A 539 11.85 -8.34 -19.33
C ILE A 539 10.87 -7.87 -20.42
N ALA A 540 11.36 -7.15 -21.44
CA ALA A 540 10.55 -6.77 -22.59
C ALA A 540 10.03 -8.00 -23.36
N LEU A 541 10.86 -9.02 -23.58
CA LEU A 541 10.45 -10.28 -24.21
C LEU A 541 9.43 -11.04 -23.35
N ASN A 542 9.65 -11.14 -22.04
CA ASN A 542 8.72 -11.79 -21.12
C ASN A 542 7.34 -11.10 -21.15
N LEU A 543 7.32 -9.76 -21.22
CA LEU A 543 6.09 -8.97 -21.35
C LEU A 543 5.37 -9.23 -22.67
N VAL A 544 6.10 -9.31 -23.78
CA VAL A 544 5.50 -9.66 -25.09
C VAL A 544 4.89 -11.07 -25.05
N ARG A 545 5.59 -12.06 -24.48
CA ARG A 545 5.04 -13.42 -24.28
C ARG A 545 3.76 -13.39 -23.43
N HIS A 546 3.79 -12.65 -22.30
CA HIS A 546 2.63 -12.50 -21.42
C HIS A 546 1.40 -11.98 -22.16
N ILE A 547 1.56 -10.93 -22.97
CA ILE A 547 0.46 -10.32 -23.72
C ILE A 547 -0.06 -11.26 -24.80
N ILE A 548 0.82 -11.93 -25.55
CA ILE A 548 0.44 -12.86 -26.61
C ILE A 548 -0.32 -14.08 -26.04
N GLU A 549 0.19 -14.70 -24.97
CA GLU A 549 -0.49 -15.84 -24.35
C GLU A 549 -1.80 -15.43 -23.67
N GLY A 550 -1.84 -14.27 -23.01
CA GLY A 550 -3.08 -13.71 -22.46
C GLY A 550 -4.15 -13.48 -23.53
N TYR A 551 -3.75 -13.02 -24.73
CA TYR A 551 -4.64 -12.87 -25.88
C TYR A 551 -5.16 -14.23 -26.39
N LYS A 552 -4.27 -15.23 -26.53
CA LYS A 552 -4.65 -16.61 -26.91
C LYS A 552 -5.68 -17.22 -25.96
N LEU A 553 -5.50 -16.99 -24.66
CA LEU A 553 -6.43 -17.43 -23.61
C LEU A 553 -7.70 -16.58 -23.50
N LYS A 554 -7.83 -15.53 -24.32
CA LYS A 554 -8.95 -14.58 -24.32
C LYS A 554 -9.16 -13.90 -22.97
N GLU A 555 -8.07 -13.53 -22.30
CA GLU A 555 -8.14 -12.82 -21.04
C GLU A 555 -8.77 -11.41 -21.28
N PRO A 556 -9.84 -11.03 -20.55
CA PRO A 556 -10.61 -9.81 -20.86
C PRO A 556 -9.80 -8.51 -20.79
N ARG A 557 -8.85 -8.39 -19.85
CA ARG A 557 -8.04 -7.17 -19.69
C ARG A 557 -7.04 -7.01 -20.84
N ILE A 558 -6.40 -8.09 -21.29
CA ILE A 558 -5.48 -8.08 -22.43
C ILE A 558 -6.24 -7.81 -23.74
N LEU A 559 -7.43 -8.37 -23.91
CA LEU A 559 -8.29 -8.06 -25.06
C LEU A 559 -8.66 -6.57 -25.09
N LYS A 560 -9.09 -6.01 -23.96
CA LYS A 560 -9.41 -4.59 -23.82
C LYS A 560 -8.18 -3.70 -24.04
N LEU A 561 -7.00 -4.11 -23.55
CA LEU A 561 -5.73 -3.41 -23.78
C LEU A 561 -5.44 -3.29 -25.27
N LEU A 562 -5.40 -4.42 -26.00
CA LEU A 562 -5.08 -4.44 -27.43
C LEU A 562 -6.17 -3.81 -28.32
N GLN A 563 -7.42 -3.74 -27.85
CA GLN A 563 -8.50 -2.99 -28.50
C GLN A 563 -8.32 -1.48 -28.41
N ASN A 564 -7.80 -1.00 -27.29
CA ASN A 564 -7.70 0.44 -27.01
C ASN A 564 -6.29 1.00 -27.25
N SER A 565 -5.28 0.16 -27.47
CA SER A 565 -3.91 0.61 -27.65
C SER A 565 -3.15 -0.11 -28.77
N VAL A 566 -2.06 0.53 -29.17
CA VAL A 566 -1.01 0.00 -30.03
C VAL A 566 0.27 0.02 -29.20
N LEU A 567 0.82 -1.16 -28.91
CA LEU A 567 2.04 -1.31 -28.13
C LEU A 567 3.24 -1.46 -29.06
N TYR A 568 4.25 -0.64 -28.87
CA TYR A 568 5.54 -0.75 -29.54
C TYR A 568 6.57 -1.20 -28.52
N VAL A 569 7.16 -2.37 -28.71
CA VAL A 569 8.23 -2.87 -27.83
C VAL A 569 9.55 -2.88 -28.60
N VAL A 570 10.53 -2.13 -28.09
CA VAL A 570 11.83 -1.92 -28.74
C VAL A 570 12.95 -2.41 -27.81
N PRO A 571 13.41 -3.67 -27.96
CA PRO A 571 14.60 -4.15 -27.29
C PRO A 571 15.87 -3.56 -27.93
N ILE A 572 16.62 -2.78 -27.14
CA ILE A 572 17.89 -2.18 -27.55
C ILE A 572 18.99 -3.25 -27.60
N THR A 573 19.56 -3.47 -28.77
CA THR A 573 20.57 -4.53 -29.02
C THR A 573 22.01 -4.01 -29.13
N GLU A 574 22.23 -2.72 -28.89
CA GLU A 574 23.54 -2.08 -29.03
C GLU A 574 24.53 -2.51 -27.94
N ASN A 575 25.80 -2.64 -28.30
CA ASN A 575 26.93 -2.97 -27.40
C ASN A 575 26.78 -4.24 -26.54
N PHE A 576 25.75 -5.07 -26.78
CA PHE A 576 25.46 -6.25 -25.97
C PHE A 576 26.64 -7.23 -25.90
N GLU A 577 27.29 -7.54 -27.03
CA GLU A 577 28.41 -8.49 -27.06
C GLU A 577 29.57 -8.05 -26.17
N THR A 578 29.87 -6.75 -26.13
CA THR A 578 30.92 -6.17 -25.29
C THR A 578 30.58 -6.37 -23.81
N ILE A 579 29.34 -6.09 -23.43
CA ILE A 579 28.86 -6.22 -22.05
C ILE A 579 28.79 -7.69 -21.64
N PHE A 580 28.27 -8.55 -22.51
CA PHE A 580 28.17 -10.00 -22.25
C PHE A 580 29.54 -10.65 -22.08
N LYS A 581 30.57 -10.20 -22.82
CA LYS A 581 31.97 -10.61 -22.62
C LYS A 581 32.50 -10.19 -21.25
N GLN A 582 32.22 -8.95 -20.81
CA GLN A 582 32.61 -8.50 -19.46
C GLN A 582 31.94 -9.36 -18.36
N TYR A 583 30.65 -9.69 -18.53
CA TYR A 583 29.90 -10.53 -17.61
C TYR A 583 30.51 -11.94 -17.47
N ASN A 584 30.83 -12.60 -18.60
CA ASN A 584 31.40 -13.95 -18.60
C ASN A 584 32.86 -13.99 -18.10
N GLY A 585 33.64 -12.93 -18.32
CA GLY A 585 35.05 -12.87 -17.94
C GLY A 585 35.31 -12.83 -16.43
N ASN A 586 34.35 -12.34 -15.63
CA ASN A 586 34.52 -12.04 -14.20
C ASN A 586 33.50 -12.78 -13.29
N ASN A 587 32.96 -13.92 -13.73
CA ASN A 587 31.95 -14.68 -12.98
C ASN A 587 30.73 -13.85 -12.54
N SER A 588 30.04 -13.20 -13.48
CA SER A 588 28.80 -12.40 -13.28
C SER A 588 29.01 -11.02 -12.66
N ILE A 589 29.57 -10.07 -13.44
CA ILE A 589 29.65 -8.65 -13.04
C ILE A 589 28.25 -8.07 -12.90
N CYS A 590 27.93 -7.57 -11.72
CA CYS A 590 26.63 -6.97 -11.43
C CYS A 590 26.40 -5.61 -12.12
N ASP A 591 27.43 -4.75 -12.14
CA ASP A 591 27.38 -3.41 -12.73
C ASP A 591 28.48 -3.27 -13.80
N PRO A 592 28.25 -3.73 -15.04
CA PRO A 592 29.21 -3.52 -16.14
C PRO A 592 29.34 -2.02 -16.46
N MET A 593 30.51 -1.64 -16.98
CA MET A 593 30.82 -0.25 -17.31
C MET A 593 31.03 -0.07 -18.81
N LEU A 594 30.38 0.96 -19.34
CA LEU A 594 30.55 1.45 -20.70
C LEU A 594 30.63 2.99 -20.66
N ARG A 595 31.28 3.60 -21.64
CA ARG A 595 31.28 5.05 -21.84
C ARG A 595 30.40 5.37 -23.05
N ASP A 596 29.84 6.58 -23.10
CA ASP A 596 29.07 7.07 -24.24
C ASP A 596 27.81 6.24 -24.54
N GLU A 597 27.01 6.01 -23.50
CA GLU A 597 25.77 5.24 -23.61
C GLU A 597 24.68 6.04 -24.33
N LEU A 598 23.67 5.35 -24.89
CA LEU A 598 22.59 5.95 -25.68
C LEU A 598 21.90 7.15 -24.97
N GLY A 599 21.66 7.06 -23.66
CA GLY A 599 21.07 8.14 -22.88
C GLY A 599 21.93 9.40 -22.82
N GLU A 600 23.26 9.26 -22.75
CA GLU A 600 24.20 10.40 -22.78
C GLU A 600 24.24 11.03 -24.18
N ARG A 601 24.25 10.19 -25.23
CA ARG A 601 24.20 10.62 -26.63
C ARG A 601 22.92 11.37 -26.99
N LEU A 602 21.79 11.00 -26.40
CA LEU A 602 20.51 11.71 -26.57
C LEU A 602 20.52 13.12 -25.96
N LEU A 603 21.33 13.35 -24.91
CA LEU A 603 21.51 14.67 -24.31
C LEU A 603 22.63 15.49 -24.99
N SER A 604 23.51 14.82 -25.74
CA SER A 604 24.60 15.47 -26.49
C SER A 604 24.05 16.26 -27.69
N PRO A 605 24.64 17.43 -28.02
CA PRO A 605 24.29 18.16 -29.24
C PRO A 605 24.78 17.47 -30.52
N GLU A 606 25.69 16.49 -30.43
CA GLU A 606 26.31 15.84 -31.59
C GLU A 606 25.34 14.93 -32.35
N SER A 607 25.22 15.13 -33.67
CA SER A 607 24.35 14.31 -34.52
C SER A 607 24.94 12.93 -34.78
N GLU A 608 24.17 11.90 -34.42
CA GLU A 608 24.46 10.50 -34.66
C GLU A 608 23.24 9.86 -35.32
N LYS A 609 23.47 9.03 -36.34
CA LYS A 609 22.40 8.46 -37.18
C LYS A 609 21.34 7.70 -36.36
N ARG A 610 21.73 6.89 -35.38
CA ARG A 610 20.79 6.11 -34.54
C ARG A 610 19.94 7.00 -33.64
N ARG A 611 20.58 7.96 -32.97
CA ARG A 611 19.92 8.98 -32.14
C ARG A 611 18.87 9.73 -32.94
N ASP A 612 19.24 10.22 -34.13
CA ASP A 612 18.37 11.02 -34.97
C ASP A 612 17.18 10.20 -35.50
N LEU A 613 17.40 8.92 -35.83
CA LEU A 613 16.32 8.00 -36.19
C LEU A 613 15.35 7.74 -35.02
N LEU A 614 15.85 7.59 -33.79
CA LEU A 614 14.99 7.42 -32.62
C LEU A 614 14.16 8.68 -32.33
N LEU A 615 14.75 9.87 -32.41
CA LEU A 615 14.04 11.14 -32.24
C LEU A 615 13.00 11.35 -33.34
N GLN A 616 13.34 11.03 -34.60
CA GLN A 616 12.41 11.08 -35.72
C GLN A 616 11.25 10.09 -35.55
N PHE A 617 11.52 8.90 -35.01
CA PHE A 617 10.49 7.92 -34.70
C PHE A 617 9.51 8.43 -33.64
N LEU A 618 10.01 9.05 -32.57
CA LEU A 618 9.17 9.66 -31.53
C LEU A 618 8.27 10.78 -32.08
N ASP A 619 8.81 11.66 -32.95
CA ASP A 619 8.05 12.75 -33.55
C ASP A 619 7.00 12.28 -34.57
N ASN A 620 7.36 11.29 -35.39
CA ASN A 620 6.49 10.74 -36.42
C ASN A 620 5.30 9.96 -35.83
N GLU A 621 5.56 9.09 -34.86
CA GLU A 621 4.52 8.21 -34.31
C GLU A 621 3.60 8.91 -33.32
N ARG A 622 4.11 9.93 -32.60
CA ARG A 622 3.40 10.67 -31.52
C ARG A 622 2.82 9.74 -30.46
N PHE A 623 3.70 9.17 -29.64
CA PHE A 623 3.30 8.32 -28.52
C PHE A 623 2.54 9.09 -27.43
N ASP A 624 1.55 8.46 -26.83
CA ASP A 624 0.81 9.00 -25.70
C ASP A 624 1.48 8.68 -24.37
N LEU A 625 2.22 7.57 -24.31
CA LEU A 625 2.86 7.06 -23.10
C LEU A 625 4.16 6.32 -23.42
N MET A 626 5.18 6.48 -22.58
CA MET A 626 6.45 5.76 -22.73
C MET A 626 6.87 5.08 -21.42
N LEU A 627 7.35 3.84 -21.53
CA LEU A 627 7.99 3.07 -20.47
C LEU A 627 9.43 2.76 -20.83
N THR A 628 10.33 2.89 -19.87
CA THR A 628 11.69 2.38 -19.98
C THR A 628 12.12 1.66 -18.71
N PHE A 629 13.08 0.73 -18.82
CA PHE A 629 13.60 0.03 -17.65
C PHE A 629 14.95 0.58 -17.22
N ILE A 630 15.13 0.63 -15.91
CA ILE A 630 16.35 1.07 -15.26
C ILE A 630 16.75 0.07 -14.16
N ALA A 631 18.02 0.10 -13.79
CA ALA A 631 18.59 -0.74 -12.75
C ALA A 631 19.61 0.04 -11.92
N GLY A 632 19.81 -0.39 -10.67
CA GLY A 632 20.61 0.30 -9.67
C GLY A 632 19.79 1.05 -8.61
N HIS A 633 18.47 1.09 -8.76
CA HIS A 633 17.51 1.54 -7.74
C HIS A 633 16.14 0.88 -7.98
N SER A 634 15.26 0.95 -6.99
CA SER A 634 13.92 0.35 -6.98
C SER A 634 12.79 1.35 -7.20
N GLU A 635 13.11 2.65 -7.20
CA GLU A 635 12.14 3.75 -7.39
C GLU A 635 11.67 3.89 -8.84
N LEU A 636 10.41 4.30 -9.02
CA LEU A 636 9.85 4.74 -10.29
C LEU A 636 10.23 6.22 -10.57
N ILE A 637 10.80 6.51 -11.74
CA ILE A 637 11.10 7.88 -12.18
C ILE A 637 10.05 8.35 -13.18
N TYR A 638 9.62 9.60 -13.05
CA TYR A 638 8.58 10.23 -13.87
C TYR A 638 8.79 11.76 -13.96
N PRO A 639 8.09 12.48 -14.85
CA PRO A 639 8.22 13.93 -14.98
C PRO A 639 7.69 14.65 -13.72
N LYS A 640 8.56 15.40 -13.01
CA LYS A 640 8.22 16.05 -11.72
C LYS A 640 7.53 17.42 -11.87
N ASP A 641 7.41 17.95 -13.09
CA ASP A 641 6.89 19.29 -13.33
C ASP A 641 5.36 19.40 -13.08
N GLU A 642 4.64 18.28 -12.92
CA GLU A 642 3.18 18.25 -12.72
C GLU A 642 2.69 17.23 -11.69
N GLN A 643 1.75 17.66 -10.82
CA GLN A 643 1.13 16.83 -9.77
C GLN A 643 0.29 15.67 -10.32
N ILE A 644 -0.09 15.71 -11.60
CA ILE A 644 -0.93 14.66 -12.20
C ILE A 644 -0.19 13.32 -12.31
N PHE A 645 1.12 13.34 -12.56
CA PHE A 645 1.93 12.13 -12.71
C PHE A 645 2.23 11.44 -11.38
N GLU A 646 2.29 12.19 -10.28
CA GLU A 646 2.40 11.64 -8.93
C GLU A 646 1.18 10.77 -8.56
N ARG A 647 -0.01 11.15 -9.02
CA ARG A 647 -1.21 10.30 -8.84
C ARG A 647 -1.14 9.02 -9.66
N PHE A 648 -0.55 9.07 -10.86
CA PHE A 648 -0.32 7.88 -11.67
C PHE A 648 0.72 6.95 -11.04
N THR A 649 1.74 7.48 -10.36
CA THR A 649 2.77 6.65 -9.72
C THR A 649 2.21 5.82 -8.58
N HIS A 650 1.28 6.38 -7.79
CA HIS A 650 0.59 5.59 -6.76
C HIS A 650 -0.13 4.38 -7.35
N ASN A 651 -0.77 4.54 -8.52
CA ASN A 651 -1.44 3.41 -9.19
C ASN A 651 -0.45 2.36 -9.72
N ILE A 652 0.72 2.78 -10.23
CA ILE A 652 1.75 1.85 -10.72
C ILE A 652 2.37 1.07 -9.55
N GLU A 653 2.69 1.74 -8.44
CA GLU A 653 3.37 1.15 -7.28
C GLU A 653 2.42 0.37 -6.35
N ASN A 654 1.10 0.52 -6.50
CA ASN A 654 0.10 -0.22 -5.72
C ASN A 654 0.09 -1.71 -6.10
N VAL A 655 0.93 -2.49 -5.44
CA VAL A 655 1.02 -3.95 -5.54
C VAL A 655 0.47 -4.61 -4.28
N GLU A 656 -0.15 -5.78 -4.44
CA GLU A 656 -0.81 -6.51 -3.34
C GLU A 656 0.16 -6.88 -2.21
N PHE A 657 1.40 -7.22 -2.58
CA PHE A 657 2.49 -7.48 -1.66
C PHE A 657 3.69 -6.60 -1.99
N SER A 658 3.92 -5.58 -1.16
CA SER A 658 5.12 -4.75 -1.24
C SER A 658 6.31 -5.52 -0.66
N PHE A 659 7.07 -6.21 -1.51
CA PHE A 659 8.41 -6.64 -1.13
C PHE A 659 9.23 -5.37 -0.87
N SER A 660 9.55 -5.08 0.40
CA SER A 660 10.31 -3.89 0.79
C SER A 660 11.45 -3.65 -0.19
N PRO A 661 11.55 -2.44 -0.78
CA PRO A 661 12.63 -2.16 -1.70
C PRO A 661 13.94 -2.33 -0.93
N LEU A 662 14.72 -3.36 -1.28
CA LEU A 662 16.12 -3.43 -0.89
C LEU A 662 16.74 -2.10 -1.33
N GLN A 663 17.04 -1.22 -0.37
CA GLN A 663 17.70 0.04 -0.67
C GLN A 663 19.04 -0.30 -1.29
N CYS A 664 19.15 -0.05 -2.59
CA CYS A 664 20.35 -0.39 -3.33
C CYS A 664 21.51 0.47 -2.79
N PRO A 665 22.72 -0.10 -2.59
CA PRO A 665 23.88 0.68 -2.18
C PRO A 665 24.11 1.83 -3.16
N ALA A 666 24.29 3.04 -2.62
CA ALA A 666 24.57 4.22 -3.42
C ALA A 666 25.95 4.11 -4.09
N SER A 667 26.02 4.37 -5.39
CA SER A 667 27.28 4.46 -6.13
C SER A 667 27.26 5.66 -7.08
N MET A 668 28.44 6.22 -7.37
CA MET A 668 28.56 7.40 -8.23
C MET A 668 27.95 7.17 -9.62
N ILE A 669 28.11 5.96 -10.17
CA ILE A 669 27.61 5.59 -11.50
C ILE A 669 26.07 5.47 -11.47
N ARG A 670 25.49 4.88 -10.42
CA ARG A 670 24.04 4.78 -10.25
C ARG A 670 23.39 6.16 -10.12
N ASN A 671 24.03 7.08 -9.40
CA ASN A 671 23.57 8.45 -9.27
C ASN A 671 23.66 9.22 -10.61
N ASN A 672 24.72 9.02 -11.39
CA ASN A 672 24.86 9.63 -12.71
C ASN A 672 23.74 9.16 -13.66
N HIS A 673 23.46 7.86 -13.71
CA HIS A 673 22.38 7.33 -14.54
C HIS A 673 21.03 7.89 -14.11
N ARG A 674 20.77 7.99 -12.80
CA ARG A 674 19.54 8.62 -12.28
C ARG A 674 19.39 10.05 -12.78
N ASP A 675 20.43 10.88 -12.67
CA ASP A 675 20.39 12.27 -13.15
C ASP A 675 20.17 12.35 -14.68
N VAL A 676 20.87 11.52 -15.46
CA VAL A 676 20.67 11.44 -16.91
C VAL A 676 19.22 11.06 -17.27
N ILE A 677 18.63 10.08 -16.59
CA ILE A 677 17.22 9.69 -16.83
C ILE A 677 16.25 10.78 -16.39
N GLU A 678 16.45 11.41 -15.24
CA GLU A 678 15.59 12.53 -14.82
C GLU A 678 15.64 13.67 -15.86
N ARG A 679 16.82 13.98 -16.42
CA ARG A 679 16.97 14.96 -17.49
C ARG A 679 16.28 14.53 -18.79
N LEU A 680 16.47 13.29 -19.22
CA LEU A 680 15.82 12.76 -20.43
C LEU A 680 14.30 12.73 -20.29
N THR A 681 13.79 12.29 -19.13
CA THR A 681 12.36 12.27 -18.81
C THR A 681 11.75 13.65 -18.98
N ASN A 682 12.39 14.67 -18.41
CA ASN A 682 11.91 16.04 -18.50
C ASN A 682 12.10 16.65 -19.90
N LEU A 683 13.18 16.29 -20.61
CA LEU A 683 13.46 16.75 -21.98
C LEU A 683 12.41 16.24 -22.96
N LEU A 684 12.16 14.91 -22.98
CA LEU A 684 11.19 14.29 -23.88
C LEU A 684 9.77 14.80 -23.61
N TYR A 685 9.43 14.98 -22.33
CA TYR A 685 8.16 15.59 -21.95
C TYR A 685 8.01 17.02 -22.50
N LYS A 686 9.04 17.86 -22.37
CA LYS A 686 9.01 19.26 -22.86
C LYS A 686 9.02 19.38 -24.38
N MET A 687 9.75 18.51 -25.06
CA MET A 687 9.90 18.58 -26.52
C MET A 687 8.74 17.93 -27.27
N TYR A 688 8.26 16.78 -26.81
CA TYR A 688 7.32 15.95 -27.55
C TYR A 688 5.97 15.76 -26.84
N ASN A 689 5.79 16.28 -25.63
CA ASN A 689 4.60 16.07 -24.80
C ASN A 689 4.34 14.58 -24.47
N ILE A 690 5.41 13.79 -24.35
CA ILE A 690 5.35 12.35 -24.08
C ILE A 690 5.70 12.11 -22.60
N PRO A 691 4.76 11.69 -21.75
CA PRO A 691 5.07 11.29 -20.38
C PRO A 691 5.84 9.96 -20.39
N MET A 692 7.09 10.01 -19.92
CA MET A 692 7.96 8.84 -19.81
C MET A 692 8.09 8.38 -18.36
N PHE A 693 7.74 7.12 -18.10
CA PHE A 693 7.94 6.46 -16.82
C PHE A 693 9.12 5.50 -16.92
N SER A 694 9.99 5.52 -15.92
CA SER A 694 11.16 4.65 -15.88
C SER A 694 11.09 3.74 -14.65
N LEU A 695 10.94 2.43 -14.88
CA LEU A 695 10.71 1.43 -13.84
C LEU A 695 12.03 0.78 -13.40
N GLY A 696 12.36 0.91 -12.11
CA GLY A 696 13.50 0.24 -11.49
C GLY A 696 13.30 -1.26 -11.32
N LEU A 697 14.00 -2.08 -12.11
CA LEU A 697 13.84 -3.54 -12.12
C LEU A 697 14.58 -4.22 -10.97
N SER A 698 15.84 -3.85 -10.73
CA SER A 698 16.67 -4.45 -9.67
C SER A 698 17.86 -3.57 -9.30
N CYS A 699 18.50 -3.86 -8.16
CA CYS A 699 19.75 -3.18 -7.77
C CYS A 699 20.96 -3.54 -8.65
N CYS A 700 20.87 -4.62 -9.42
CA CYS A 700 21.95 -5.11 -10.25
C CYS A 700 21.65 -4.81 -11.72
N ARG A 701 22.58 -4.22 -12.47
CA ARG A 701 22.34 -3.93 -13.89
C ARG A 701 22.29 -5.19 -14.75
N MET A 702 23.15 -6.15 -14.42
CA MET A 702 23.20 -7.46 -15.06
C MET A 702 23.27 -8.57 -14.00
N PRO A 703 22.14 -8.92 -13.37
CA PRO A 703 22.08 -9.96 -12.36
C PRO A 703 22.38 -11.36 -12.94
N PRO A 704 22.74 -12.34 -12.09
CA PRO A 704 22.84 -13.74 -12.50
C PRO A 704 21.57 -14.23 -13.19
N GLN A 705 21.72 -15.12 -14.18
CA GLN A 705 20.59 -15.65 -14.97
C GLN A 705 19.48 -16.27 -14.11
N THR A 706 19.83 -16.87 -12.97
CA THR A 706 18.89 -17.47 -11.99
C THR A 706 17.99 -16.44 -11.30
N GLN A 707 18.35 -15.15 -11.30
CA GLN A 707 17.58 -14.10 -10.63
C GLN A 707 16.59 -13.40 -11.57
N ILE A 708 16.69 -13.61 -12.89
CA ILE A 708 15.80 -12.97 -13.88
C ILE A 708 14.33 -13.34 -13.60
N ALA A 709 14.06 -14.60 -13.24
CA ALA A 709 12.72 -15.06 -12.85
C ALA A 709 12.17 -14.26 -11.66
N SER A 710 12.96 -14.12 -10.58
CA SER A 710 12.55 -13.34 -9.40
C SER A 710 12.30 -11.86 -9.75
N ILE A 711 13.08 -11.28 -10.65
CA ILE A 711 12.92 -9.90 -11.11
C ILE A 711 11.63 -9.74 -11.92
N TRP A 712 11.33 -10.69 -12.82
CA TRP A 712 10.07 -10.72 -13.55
C TRP A 712 8.87 -10.81 -12.59
N ARG A 713 8.93 -11.76 -11.64
CA ARG A 713 7.89 -11.99 -10.63
C ARG A 713 7.56 -10.76 -9.80
N LYS A 714 8.57 -10.00 -9.40
CA LYS A 714 8.42 -8.78 -8.58
C LYS A 714 7.90 -7.57 -9.34
N ASN A 715 8.04 -7.53 -10.67
CA ASN A 715 7.76 -6.35 -11.47
C ASN A 715 6.55 -6.49 -12.39
N ILE A 716 6.05 -7.72 -12.65
CA ILE A 716 4.92 -7.95 -13.57
C ILE A 716 3.67 -7.15 -13.20
N ASP A 717 3.34 -7.02 -11.91
CA ASP A 717 2.14 -6.29 -11.48
C ASP A 717 2.29 -4.78 -11.71
N LYS A 718 3.50 -4.23 -11.52
CA LYS A 718 3.81 -2.83 -11.86
C LYS A 718 3.67 -2.59 -13.37
N LEU A 719 4.09 -3.56 -14.20
CA LEU A 719 3.94 -3.49 -15.65
C LEU A 719 2.46 -3.55 -16.07
N LYS A 720 1.68 -4.46 -15.48
CA LYS A 720 0.23 -4.55 -15.69
C LYS A 720 -0.46 -3.24 -15.29
N ASN A 721 -0.16 -2.71 -14.10
CA ASN A 721 -0.72 -1.45 -13.61
C ASN A 721 -0.39 -0.28 -14.54
N PHE A 722 0.86 -0.20 -15.04
CA PHE A 722 1.27 0.78 -16.04
C PHE A 722 0.45 0.66 -17.34
N LEU A 723 0.30 -0.54 -17.88
CA LEU A 723 -0.49 -0.78 -19.10
C LEU A 723 -1.97 -0.41 -18.91
N HIS A 724 -2.51 -0.54 -17.70
CA HIS A 724 -3.90 -0.19 -17.38
C HIS A 724 -4.13 1.30 -17.12
N LEU A 725 -3.10 2.16 -17.14
CA LEU A 725 -3.29 3.60 -16.99
C LEU A 725 -4.19 4.20 -18.08
N ILE A 726 -4.16 3.62 -19.28
CA ILE A 726 -4.99 4.05 -20.42
C ILE A 726 -6.49 3.82 -20.21
N GLU A 727 -6.88 3.02 -19.22
CA GLU A 727 -8.28 2.70 -18.94
C GLU A 727 -9.02 3.84 -18.23
N THR A 728 -8.28 4.81 -17.69
CA THR A 728 -8.83 5.94 -16.92
C THR A 728 -8.57 7.24 -17.65
N GLY A 729 -9.63 7.97 -18.00
CA GLY A 729 -9.47 9.20 -18.76
C GLY A 729 -10.74 9.71 -19.42
N ALA A 730 -10.57 10.52 -20.47
CA ALA A 730 -11.67 11.06 -21.26
C ALA A 730 -11.38 11.09 -22.75
N ILE A 731 -12.43 10.93 -23.55
CA ILE A 731 -12.38 11.00 -25.01
C ILE A 731 -13.45 11.97 -25.54
N GLY A 732 -13.23 12.52 -26.72
CA GLY A 732 -14.24 13.32 -27.41
C GLY A 732 -13.80 13.74 -28.81
N TYR A 733 -14.71 14.37 -29.54
CA TYR A 733 -14.50 14.86 -30.90
C TYR A 733 -14.78 16.35 -30.97
N VAL A 734 -13.97 17.10 -31.72
CA VAL A 734 -14.17 18.55 -31.89
C VAL A 734 -14.62 18.84 -33.32
N GLN A 735 -15.83 19.40 -33.45
CA GLN A 735 -16.43 19.73 -34.74
C GLN A 735 -16.92 21.17 -34.76
N ASN A 736 -17.16 21.72 -35.95
CA ASN A 736 -17.92 22.96 -36.08
C ASN A 736 -19.43 22.69 -36.12
N GLU A 737 -20.23 23.75 -36.10
CA GLU A 737 -21.70 23.69 -36.26
C GLU A 737 -22.17 22.92 -37.50
N LYS A 738 -21.34 22.85 -38.56
CA LYS A 738 -21.63 22.14 -39.82
C LYS A 738 -21.22 20.66 -39.79
N GLY A 739 -20.72 20.15 -38.66
CA GLY A 739 -20.29 18.76 -38.49
C GLY A 739 -18.93 18.43 -39.10
N LEU A 740 -18.12 19.43 -39.48
CA LEU A 740 -16.77 19.22 -39.98
C LEU A 740 -15.76 19.17 -38.82
N PRO A 741 -14.78 18.25 -38.84
CA PRO A 741 -13.77 18.12 -37.78
C PRO A 741 -12.82 19.32 -37.74
N LEU A 742 -12.60 19.87 -36.55
CA LEU A 742 -11.71 21.00 -36.30
C LEU A 742 -10.29 20.52 -36.00
N ARG A 743 -9.50 20.29 -37.06
CA ARG A 743 -8.17 19.65 -36.99
C ARG A 743 -7.09 20.47 -36.29
N GLU A 744 -7.29 21.78 -36.17
CA GLU A 744 -6.39 22.69 -35.44
C GLU A 744 -6.87 22.95 -34.00
N ALA A 745 -7.86 22.19 -33.52
CA ALA A 745 -8.32 22.30 -32.15
C ALA A 745 -7.30 21.73 -31.16
N PHE A 746 -7.29 22.30 -29.96
CA PHE A 746 -6.49 21.84 -28.85
C PHE A 746 -7.29 21.94 -27.55
N ILE A 747 -6.93 21.09 -26.59
CA ILE A 747 -7.57 20.97 -25.30
C ILE A 747 -6.56 21.38 -24.25
N ARG A 748 -6.97 22.26 -23.34
CA ARG A 748 -6.17 22.70 -22.20
C ARG A 748 -6.90 22.37 -20.92
N LEU A 749 -6.22 21.74 -19.97
CA LEU A 749 -6.75 21.62 -18.61
C LEU A 749 -6.55 22.95 -17.89
N ILE A 750 -7.62 23.54 -17.32
CA ILE A 750 -7.55 24.91 -16.75
C ILE A 750 -6.52 25.02 -15.61
N ASP A 751 -6.40 23.97 -14.80
CA ASP A 751 -5.48 23.91 -13.67
C ASP A 751 -4.07 23.42 -14.05
N HIS A 752 -3.84 23.11 -15.34
CA HIS A 752 -2.57 22.58 -15.85
C HIS A 752 -2.05 23.40 -17.04
N LYS A 753 -0.76 23.27 -17.32
CA LYS A 753 -0.11 24.00 -18.43
C LYS A 753 -0.18 23.26 -19.77
N LEU A 754 -0.60 22.00 -19.75
CA LEU A 754 -0.62 21.11 -20.90
C LEU A 754 -1.66 21.50 -21.95
N VAL A 755 -1.24 21.34 -23.19
CA VAL A 755 -2.07 21.52 -24.38
C VAL A 755 -2.04 20.21 -25.17
N TYR A 756 -3.20 19.58 -25.30
CA TYR A 756 -3.40 18.34 -26.04
C TYR A 756 -3.98 18.67 -27.41
N ASN A 757 -3.26 18.31 -28.46
CA ASN A 757 -3.73 18.52 -29.83
C ASN A 757 -4.69 17.40 -30.25
N VAL A 758 -5.70 17.73 -31.04
CA VAL A 758 -6.61 16.71 -31.61
C VAL A 758 -5.94 15.92 -32.75
N THR A 759 -6.50 14.74 -33.06
CA THR A 759 -6.05 13.93 -34.20
C THR A 759 -6.29 14.63 -35.54
N LYS A 760 -5.41 14.35 -36.52
CA LYS A 760 -5.39 15.05 -37.81
C LYS A 760 -6.63 14.78 -38.67
N ASN A 761 -7.20 13.57 -38.66
CA ASN A 761 -8.34 13.27 -39.53
C ASN A 761 -9.68 13.48 -38.82
N LEU A 762 -9.87 12.86 -37.65
CA LEU A 762 -11.15 12.89 -36.93
C LEU A 762 -11.33 14.08 -35.98
N ALA A 763 -10.29 14.89 -35.73
CA ALA A 763 -10.29 15.90 -34.67
C ALA A 763 -10.73 15.33 -33.31
N ARG A 764 -10.30 14.09 -33.03
CA ARG A 764 -10.54 13.38 -31.78
C ARG A 764 -9.49 13.78 -30.76
N PHE A 765 -9.87 13.92 -29.50
CA PHE A 765 -8.92 13.99 -28.40
C PHE A 765 -9.13 12.83 -27.45
N GLN A 766 -8.05 12.48 -26.77
CA GLN A 766 -8.01 11.40 -25.82
C GLN A 766 -7.02 11.79 -24.72
N LEU A 767 -7.49 11.81 -23.48
CA LEU A 767 -6.76 12.29 -22.32
C LEU A 767 -6.68 11.15 -21.31
N MET A 768 -5.47 10.76 -20.92
CA MET A 768 -5.26 9.91 -19.74
C MET A 768 -5.27 10.80 -18.52
N LEU A 769 -6.21 10.59 -17.61
CA LEU A 769 -6.36 11.40 -16.40
C LEU A 769 -6.59 10.46 -15.21
N PRO A 770 -5.93 10.68 -14.05
CA PRO A 770 -6.24 9.93 -12.84
C PRO A 770 -7.61 10.35 -12.29
N PRO A 771 -8.25 9.56 -11.42
CA PRO A 771 -9.57 9.89 -10.89
C PRO A 771 -9.61 11.28 -10.24
N GLY A 772 -10.67 12.02 -10.51
CA GLY A 772 -10.82 13.38 -10.02
C GLY A 772 -11.73 14.26 -10.87
N LEU A 773 -11.90 15.49 -10.42
CA LEU A 773 -12.67 16.53 -11.09
C LEU A 773 -11.72 17.45 -11.87
N TYR A 774 -12.00 17.62 -13.16
CA TYR A 774 -11.21 18.43 -14.08
C TYR A 774 -12.10 19.42 -14.84
N SER A 775 -11.50 20.51 -15.32
CA SER A 775 -12.13 21.44 -16.26
C SER A 775 -11.30 21.55 -17.53
N LEU A 776 -11.90 21.19 -18.66
CA LEU A 776 -11.29 21.18 -19.98
C LEU A 776 -11.71 22.42 -20.76
N GLU A 777 -10.74 23.21 -21.21
CA GLU A 777 -10.94 24.27 -22.20
C GLU A 777 -10.60 23.73 -23.60
N ILE A 778 -11.62 23.57 -24.44
CA ILE A 778 -11.45 23.19 -25.85
C ILE A 778 -11.45 24.47 -26.69
N SER A 779 -10.38 24.67 -27.46
CA SER A 779 -10.19 25.88 -28.27
C SER A 779 -9.76 25.52 -29.69
N ALA A 780 -10.18 26.32 -30.68
CA ALA A 780 -9.71 26.19 -32.06
C ALA A 780 -9.52 27.58 -32.71
N PRO A 781 -8.57 27.75 -33.64
CA PRO A 781 -8.37 29.02 -34.34
C PRO A 781 -9.64 29.48 -35.05
N LYS A 782 -10.09 30.72 -34.81
CA LYS A 782 -11.31 31.33 -35.36
C LYS A 782 -12.65 30.80 -34.79
N TYR A 783 -12.61 30.04 -33.69
CA TYR A 783 -13.78 29.58 -32.96
C TYR A 783 -13.75 30.02 -31.49
N GLU A 784 -14.93 30.14 -30.87
CA GLU A 784 -15.08 30.41 -29.43
C GLU A 784 -14.61 29.20 -28.60
N SER A 785 -13.92 29.45 -27.48
CA SER A 785 -13.49 28.37 -26.59
C SER A 785 -14.65 27.88 -25.73
N ASN A 786 -14.71 26.57 -25.51
CA ASN A 786 -15.73 25.94 -24.67
C ASN A 786 -15.08 25.34 -23.43
N VAL A 787 -15.66 25.56 -22.25
CA VAL A 787 -15.18 24.98 -20.99
C VAL A 787 -16.14 23.90 -20.52
N THR A 788 -15.66 22.66 -20.48
CA THR A 788 -16.44 21.48 -20.08
C THR A 788 -15.91 20.93 -18.77
N LYS A 789 -16.79 20.67 -17.80
CA LYS A 789 -16.43 19.98 -16.55
C LYS A 789 -16.44 18.47 -16.79
N LEU A 790 -15.45 17.80 -16.22
CA LEU A 790 -15.24 16.36 -16.38
C LEU A 790 -15.01 15.73 -15.00
N GLU A 791 -15.77 14.69 -14.69
CA GLU A 791 -15.53 13.81 -13.55
C GLU A 791 -14.97 12.49 -14.07
N VAL A 792 -13.80 12.09 -13.56
CA VAL A 792 -13.11 10.87 -13.98
C VAL A 792 -13.17 9.84 -12.85
N GLU A 793 -13.73 8.67 -13.16
CA GLU A 793 -13.81 7.49 -12.30
C GLU A 793 -12.68 6.50 -12.63
N GLN A 794 -12.13 5.80 -11.63
CA GLN A 794 -11.05 4.82 -11.83
C GLN A 794 -11.50 3.67 -12.77
N GLY A 795 -10.66 3.34 -13.76
CA GLY A 795 -10.88 2.20 -14.68
C GLY A 795 -11.96 2.44 -15.75
N LYS A 796 -12.44 3.68 -15.89
CA LYS A 796 -13.48 4.07 -16.85
C LYS A 796 -13.03 5.25 -17.69
N ILE A 797 -13.29 5.14 -19.00
CA ILE A 797 -13.09 6.23 -19.95
C ILE A 797 -14.41 6.99 -20.07
N THR A 798 -14.39 8.29 -19.80
CA THR A 798 -15.56 9.16 -19.93
C THR A 798 -15.64 9.71 -21.35
N ASP A 799 -16.71 9.36 -22.06
CA ASP A 799 -16.96 9.88 -23.42
C ASP A 799 -17.73 11.20 -23.35
N LEU A 800 -17.09 12.28 -23.81
CA LEU A 800 -17.67 13.62 -23.92
C LEU A 800 -18.43 13.83 -25.23
N GLY A 801 -18.41 12.84 -26.13
CA GLY A 801 -19.09 12.89 -27.42
C GLY A 801 -18.54 13.97 -28.36
N ILE A 802 -19.44 14.57 -29.15
CA ILE A 802 -19.09 15.61 -30.13
C ILE A 802 -19.26 16.99 -29.50
N ILE A 803 -18.14 17.68 -29.30
CA ILE A 803 -18.09 19.07 -28.85
C ILE A 803 -18.10 19.97 -30.08
N LYS A 804 -19.17 20.75 -30.22
CA LYS A 804 -19.30 21.73 -31.30
C LYS A 804 -18.77 23.08 -30.84
N LEU A 805 -17.91 23.70 -31.66
CA LEU A 805 -17.46 25.06 -31.45
C LEU A 805 -18.14 26.02 -32.43
N SER A 806 -18.64 27.13 -31.91
CA SER A 806 -19.17 28.26 -32.68
C SER A 806 -18.03 29.06 -33.30
N VAL A 807 -18.18 29.48 -34.56
CA VAL A 807 -17.27 30.47 -35.16
C VAL A 807 -17.38 31.75 -34.32
N TYR A 808 -16.28 32.49 -34.12
CA TYR A 808 -16.34 33.83 -33.51
C TYR A 808 -17.41 34.64 -34.23
N THR A 809 -18.57 34.75 -33.61
CA THR A 809 -19.55 35.75 -33.95
C THR A 809 -19.00 37.03 -33.35
N LEU A 810 -18.91 38.08 -34.15
CA LEU A 810 -18.72 39.44 -33.64
C LEU A 810 -19.91 39.74 -32.73
N ILE A 811 -19.84 39.29 -31.47
CA ILE A 811 -20.89 39.51 -30.48
C ILE A 811 -20.57 40.81 -29.77
N THR A 812 -21.39 41.82 -30.08
CA THR A 812 -21.85 42.84 -29.14
C THR A 812 -22.10 42.20 -27.77
N GLY A 813 -21.24 42.48 -26.79
CA GLY A 813 -21.28 41.85 -25.47
C GLY A 813 -22.68 41.84 -24.86
N HIS A 814 -23.20 40.64 -24.59
CA HIS A 814 -24.24 40.43 -23.59
C HIS A 814 -23.56 39.80 -22.38
N SER A 815 -23.65 40.48 -21.24
CA SER A 815 -23.27 39.94 -19.95
C SER A 815 -24.35 38.96 -19.48
N GLU A 816 -24.05 37.67 -19.39
CA GLU A 816 -24.86 36.74 -18.60
C GLU A 816 -24.67 37.02 -17.11
N ILE A 817 -25.79 37.24 -16.40
CA ILE A 817 -25.86 37.25 -14.94
C ILE A 817 -26.66 36.00 -14.56
N VAL A 818 -26.05 35.06 -13.84
CA VAL A 818 -26.78 34.04 -13.10
C VAL A 818 -27.09 34.59 -11.71
N PRO A 819 -28.35 34.77 -11.30
CA PRO A 819 -28.69 35.25 -9.97
C PRO A 819 -28.68 34.09 -8.97
N LEU A 820 -27.89 34.22 -7.90
CA LEU A 820 -28.06 33.45 -6.67
C LEU A 820 -28.40 34.42 -5.54
N GLY A 821 -29.65 34.36 -5.08
CA GLY A 821 -30.02 34.58 -3.69
C GLY A 821 -29.96 36.01 -3.11
N ARG A 822 -31.15 36.63 -3.03
CA ARG A 822 -31.64 37.60 -2.02
C ARG A 822 -30.81 38.86 -1.70
N ASN A 823 -31.46 39.99 -2.02
CA ASN A 823 -31.51 41.27 -1.30
C ASN A 823 -30.19 42.02 -1.03
N ARG A 824 -29.78 42.80 -2.04
CA ARG A 824 -29.56 44.26 -1.93
C ARG A 824 -29.54 44.84 -3.35
N GLN A 825 -30.49 45.73 -3.64
CA GLN A 825 -30.46 46.56 -4.86
C GLN A 825 -29.25 47.51 -4.76
N HIS A 826 -28.11 47.10 -5.29
CA HIS A 826 -27.06 48.04 -5.68
C HIS A 826 -27.41 48.55 -7.08
N THR A 827 -27.55 49.86 -7.24
CA THR A 827 -27.72 50.52 -8.54
C THR A 827 -26.53 50.18 -9.44
N ALA A 828 -26.80 49.58 -10.61
CA ALA A 828 -25.76 49.20 -11.55
C ALA A 828 -25.03 50.43 -12.11
N SER A 829 -23.81 50.71 -11.63
CA SER A 829 -22.95 51.76 -12.17
C SER A 829 -22.44 51.34 -13.56
N LEU A 830 -22.85 52.09 -14.59
CA LEU A 830 -22.48 51.91 -15.99
C LEU A 830 -21.30 52.81 -16.35
N LEU A 831 -20.20 52.24 -16.86
CA LEU A 831 -19.04 53.00 -17.32
C LEU A 831 -18.84 52.81 -18.82
N THR A 832 -18.78 53.91 -19.57
CA THR A 832 -18.57 53.90 -21.03
C THR A 832 -17.41 54.80 -21.42
N GLY A 833 -16.62 54.39 -22.41
CA GLY A 833 -15.46 55.13 -22.86
C GLY A 833 -14.95 54.71 -24.22
N PHE A 834 -13.82 55.29 -24.63
CA PHE A 834 -13.15 55.00 -25.90
C PHE A 834 -11.67 54.68 -25.67
N VAL A 835 -11.10 53.81 -26.51
CA VAL A 835 -9.66 53.57 -26.59
C VAL A 835 -9.20 53.99 -27.99
N LEU A 836 -8.31 54.97 -28.01
CA LEU A 836 -7.73 55.57 -29.21
C LEU A 836 -6.21 55.39 -29.19
N ASP A 837 -5.57 55.49 -30.34
CA ASP A 837 -4.12 55.66 -30.43
C ASP A 837 -3.72 57.14 -30.22
N LEU A 838 -2.41 57.43 -30.18
CA LEU A 838 -1.90 58.81 -30.08
C LEU A 838 -2.26 59.71 -31.29
N SER A 839 -2.68 59.12 -32.41
CA SER A 839 -3.12 59.80 -33.63
C SER A 839 -4.65 59.91 -33.73
N ASN A 840 -5.38 59.60 -32.64
CA ASN A 840 -6.84 59.57 -32.54
C ASN A 840 -7.55 58.53 -33.43
N HIS A 841 -6.87 57.47 -33.89
CA HIS A 841 -7.55 56.33 -34.49
C HIS A 841 -8.13 55.41 -33.41
N PRO A 842 -9.34 54.87 -33.62
CA PRO A 842 -9.91 53.90 -32.70
C PRO A 842 -9.07 52.62 -32.66
N VAL A 843 -8.83 52.10 -31.45
CA VAL A 843 -8.13 50.81 -31.24
C VAL A 843 -9.19 49.74 -31.01
N PRO A 844 -9.50 48.89 -32.01
CA PRO A 844 -10.48 47.82 -31.86
C PRO A 844 -9.92 46.65 -31.05
N HIS A 845 -10.79 45.91 -30.36
CA HIS A 845 -10.47 44.71 -29.58
C HIS A 845 -9.45 44.92 -28.44
N ALA A 846 -9.29 46.15 -27.94
CA ALA A 846 -8.53 46.44 -26.75
C ALA A 846 -9.28 45.89 -25.53
N LYS A 847 -8.58 45.12 -24.69
CA LYS A 847 -9.12 44.57 -23.45
C LYS A 847 -9.10 45.65 -22.36
N VAL A 848 -10.27 45.98 -21.82
CA VAL A 848 -10.43 46.90 -20.68
C VAL A 848 -10.87 46.09 -19.46
N SER A 849 -10.11 46.20 -18.37
CA SER A 849 -10.35 45.43 -17.14
C SER A 849 -10.26 46.31 -15.90
N VAL A 850 -11.03 45.95 -14.87
CA VAL A 850 -10.93 46.56 -13.54
C VAL A 850 -9.88 45.77 -12.73
N VAL A 851 -8.82 46.44 -12.27
CA VAL A 851 -7.69 45.80 -11.55
C VAL A 851 -7.74 46.06 -10.05
N ALA A 852 -8.29 47.20 -9.62
CA ALA A 852 -8.48 47.53 -8.21
C ALA A 852 -9.83 48.23 -8.00
N PRO A 853 -10.59 47.93 -6.92
CA PRO A 853 -10.31 46.92 -5.90
C PRO A 853 -10.43 45.48 -6.46
N ILE A 854 -9.66 44.53 -5.90
CA ILE A 854 -9.69 43.11 -6.30
C ILE A 854 -11.05 42.53 -5.87
N THR A 855 -11.94 42.32 -6.84
CA THR A 855 -13.26 41.72 -6.61
C THR A 855 -13.22 40.21 -6.85
N LYS A 856 -14.15 39.45 -6.24
CA LYS A 856 -14.31 37.99 -6.46
C LYS A 856 -14.64 37.61 -7.91
N HIS A 857 -14.93 38.59 -8.78
CA HIS A 857 -15.38 38.39 -10.15
C HIS A 857 -14.55 39.24 -11.13
N TYR A 858 -14.13 38.67 -12.26
CA TYR A 858 -13.36 39.39 -13.28
C TYR A 858 -14.26 40.32 -14.11
N LEU A 859 -14.31 41.61 -13.77
CA LEU A 859 -14.97 42.64 -14.60
C LEU A 859 -14.03 43.04 -15.77
N ARG A 860 -14.32 42.53 -16.97
CA ARG A 860 -13.58 42.84 -18.21
C ARG A 860 -14.52 43.00 -19.40
N ASN A 861 -14.20 43.91 -20.31
CA ASN A 861 -14.85 44.01 -21.63
C ASN A 861 -13.83 44.39 -22.71
N PHE A 862 -14.18 44.25 -23.98
CA PHE A 862 -13.35 44.62 -25.12
C PHE A 862 -13.92 45.84 -25.85
N THR A 863 -13.06 46.57 -26.54
CA THR A 863 -13.51 47.65 -27.42
C THR A 863 -14.10 47.11 -28.72
N ASP A 864 -15.12 47.80 -29.21
CA ASP A 864 -15.74 47.55 -30.51
C ASP A 864 -14.88 48.10 -31.68
N SER A 865 -15.42 48.01 -32.90
CA SER A 865 -14.76 48.50 -34.12
C SER A 865 -14.46 50.00 -34.14
N ILE A 866 -15.14 50.80 -33.30
CA ILE A 866 -14.94 52.25 -33.15
C ILE A 866 -14.19 52.59 -31.86
N GLY A 867 -13.59 51.59 -31.21
CA GLY A 867 -12.81 51.76 -30.00
C GLY A 867 -13.65 52.00 -28.74
N ALA A 868 -14.97 51.89 -28.79
CA ALA A 868 -15.85 52.11 -27.64
C ALA A 868 -15.94 50.86 -26.76
N TYR A 869 -16.02 51.04 -25.44
CA TYR A 869 -16.22 49.97 -24.47
C TYR A 869 -17.25 50.35 -23.41
N THR A 870 -17.90 49.34 -22.84
CA THR A 870 -18.93 49.51 -21.79
C THR A 870 -18.72 48.48 -20.68
N ILE A 871 -18.62 48.89 -19.41
CA ILE A 871 -18.50 47.98 -18.27
C ILE A 871 -19.67 48.23 -17.32
N ASN A 872 -20.39 47.16 -16.99
CA ASN A 872 -21.55 47.18 -16.10
C ASN A 872 -21.16 46.73 -14.69
N ASN A 873 -21.92 47.14 -13.68
CA ASN A 873 -21.82 46.70 -12.29
C ASN A 873 -20.47 46.98 -11.62
N ILE A 874 -19.91 48.17 -11.84
CA ILE A 874 -18.66 48.59 -11.19
C ILE A 874 -18.93 48.94 -9.72
N PRO A 875 -18.10 48.45 -8.76
CA PRO A 875 -18.23 48.80 -7.36
C PRO A 875 -18.01 50.31 -7.12
N SER A 876 -18.70 50.88 -6.15
CA SER A 876 -18.48 52.28 -5.73
C SER A 876 -17.14 52.46 -5.03
N GLY A 877 -16.49 53.60 -5.26
CA GLY A 877 -15.15 53.92 -4.75
C GLY A 877 -14.13 54.21 -5.85
N GLU A 878 -12.85 54.18 -5.48
CA GLU A 878 -11.73 54.37 -6.42
C GLU A 878 -11.48 53.09 -7.22
N VAL A 879 -11.64 53.17 -8.54
CA VAL A 879 -11.51 52.04 -9.46
C VAL A 879 -10.38 52.27 -10.44
N THR A 880 -9.43 51.33 -10.50
CA THR A 880 -8.33 51.38 -11.48
C THR A 880 -8.67 50.52 -12.68
N LEU A 881 -8.80 51.16 -13.84
CA LEU A 881 -9.00 50.53 -15.13
C LEU A 881 -7.64 50.29 -15.81
N LYS A 882 -7.45 49.10 -16.37
CA LYS A 882 -6.28 48.71 -17.19
C LYS A 882 -6.72 48.37 -18.60
N VAL A 883 -6.02 48.91 -19.59
CA VAL A 883 -6.23 48.65 -21.02
C VAL A 883 -5.02 47.96 -21.62
N GLU A 884 -5.25 46.83 -22.29
CA GLU A 884 -4.26 46.02 -22.98
C GLU A 884 -4.69 45.84 -24.45
N ALA A 885 -3.81 46.16 -25.40
CA ALA A 885 -4.07 45.93 -26.82
C ALA A 885 -2.83 45.40 -27.55
N PRO A 886 -2.97 44.45 -28.48
CA PRO A 886 -1.84 43.95 -29.28
C PRO A 886 -1.15 45.10 -30.01
N ARG A 887 0.19 45.17 -29.94
CA ARG A 887 1.04 46.22 -30.56
C ARG A 887 0.96 47.60 -29.90
N TYR A 888 0.38 47.71 -28.71
CA TYR A 888 0.37 48.94 -27.91
C TYR A 888 0.94 48.68 -26.51
N LEU A 889 1.47 49.72 -25.88
CA LEU A 889 1.85 49.67 -24.46
C LEU A 889 0.58 49.68 -23.59
N GLU A 890 0.62 48.96 -22.47
CA GLU A 890 -0.48 48.96 -21.50
C GLU A 890 -0.67 50.35 -20.87
N ALA A 891 -1.92 50.69 -20.56
CA ALA A 891 -2.26 51.95 -19.91
C ALA A 891 -3.22 51.71 -18.74
N THR A 892 -2.99 52.39 -17.62
CA THR A 892 -3.85 52.34 -16.44
C THR A 892 -4.41 53.73 -16.13
N ARG A 893 -5.64 53.77 -15.60
CA ARG A 893 -6.30 55.03 -15.21
C ARG A 893 -7.18 54.81 -14.00
N LEU A 894 -7.07 55.70 -13.02
CA LEU A 894 -7.95 55.77 -11.85
C LEU A 894 -9.24 56.53 -12.21
N VAL A 895 -10.39 55.97 -11.84
CA VAL A 895 -11.71 56.56 -12.01
C VAL A 895 -12.45 56.45 -10.68
N LEU A 896 -13.01 57.57 -10.22
CA LEU A 896 -13.78 57.63 -8.97
C LEU A 896 -15.26 57.42 -9.29
N VAL A 897 -15.85 56.39 -8.68
CA VAL A 897 -17.26 55.99 -8.89
C VAL A 897 -18.08 56.40 -7.67
N THR A 898 -18.96 57.38 -7.82
CA THR A 898 -19.88 57.84 -6.76
C THR A 898 -21.14 56.97 -6.72
N ASP A 899 -21.74 56.79 -5.53
CA ASP A 899 -22.93 55.94 -5.28
C ASP A 899 -24.25 56.51 -5.86
N ASP A 900 -24.17 57.50 -6.75
CA ASP A 900 -25.32 58.32 -7.17
C ASP A 900 -26.13 57.67 -8.32
N GLY A 901 -25.77 56.47 -8.76
CA GLY A 901 -26.43 55.75 -9.86
C GLY A 901 -26.30 56.39 -11.25
N MET A 902 -25.48 57.43 -11.38
CA MET A 902 -25.25 58.15 -12.65
C MET A 902 -24.23 57.39 -13.52
N PRO A 903 -24.51 57.21 -14.83
CA PRO A 903 -23.57 56.53 -15.74
C PRO A 903 -22.32 57.39 -15.98
N ILE A 904 -21.14 56.81 -15.76
CA ILE A 904 -19.85 57.45 -16.01
C ILE A 904 -19.55 57.35 -17.50
N LYS A 905 -19.68 58.48 -18.22
CA LYS A 905 -19.46 58.56 -19.66
C LYS A 905 -18.16 59.31 -19.98
N GLY A 906 -17.44 58.85 -21.00
CA GLY A 906 -16.32 59.61 -21.60
C GLY A 906 -14.93 59.27 -21.07
N VAL A 907 -14.72 58.07 -20.50
CA VAL A 907 -13.37 57.66 -20.06
C VAL A 907 -12.53 57.23 -21.27
N VAL A 908 -11.70 58.15 -21.77
CA VAL A 908 -10.86 57.90 -22.95
C VAL A 908 -9.45 57.42 -22.56
N PHE A 909 -8.97 56.37 -23.22
CA PHE A 909 -7.58 55.91 -23.18
C PHE A 909 -6.88 56.28 -24.48
N ARG A 910 -5.63 56.74 -24.39
CA ARG A 910 -4.75 56.96 -25.55
C ARG A 910 -3.54 56.05 -25.44
N LEU A 911 -3.48 55.04 -26.29
CA LEU A 911 -2.43 54.04 -26.27
C LEU A 911 -1.27 54.44 -27.18
N LYS A 912 -0.04 54.29 -26.67
CA LYS A 912 1.18 54.47 -27.44
C LYS A 912 1.50 53.16 -28.17
N ARG A 913 1.73 53.25 -29.49
CA ARG A 913 2.11 52.09 -30.31
C ARG A 913 3.47 51.56 -29.84
N ASN A 914 3.58 50.26 -29.64
CA ASN A 914 4.83 49.61 -29.28
C ASN A 914 5.64 49.37 -30.56
N GLU A 915 6.73 50.12 -30.73
CA GLU A 915 7.63 50.01 -31.90
C GLU A 915 8.76 48.98 -31.72
N HIS A 916 8.68 48.12 -30.70
CA HIS A 916 9.68 47.08 -30.44
C HIS A 916 9.19 45.71 -30.94
N VAL A 917 10.09 44.99 -31.63
CA VAL A 917 9.89 43.59 -32.06
C VAL A 917 11.03 42.79 -31.42
N MET A 918 10.71 41.77 -30.61
CA MET A 918 11.69 41.03 -29.79
C MET A 918 12.64 41.92 -28.96
N GLY A 919 12.11 42.96 -28.31
CA GLY A 919 12.91 43.85 -27.46
C GLY A 919 13.82 44.83 -28.20
N MET A 920 13.82 44.84 -29.54
CA MET A 920 14.62 45.76 -30.35
C MET A 920 13.74 46.74 -31.16
N PRO A 921 14.18 47.98 -31.41
CA PRO A 921 13.48 48.93 -32.28
C PRO A 921 13.26 48.35 -33.68
N ARG A 922 12.04 48.49 -34.22
CA ARG A 922 11.62 47.87 -35.49
C ARG A 922 12.50 48.19 -36.69
N PHE A 923 13.10 49.39 -36.74
CA PHE A 923 14.05 49.78 -37.78
C PHE A 923 15.30 48.88 -37.76
N ILE A 924 15.83 48.57 -36.57
CA ILE A 924 17.02 47.73 -36.38
C ILE A 924 16.71 46.28 -36.79
N PHE A 925 15.53 45.77 -36.44
CA PHE A 925 15.09 44.43 -36.86
C PHE A 925 15.02 44.29 -38.40
N ILE A 926 14.49 45.30 -39.09
CA ILE A 926 14.40 45.30 -40.57
C ILE A 926 15.80 45.29 -41.19
N VAL A 927 16.75 46.05 -40.64
CA VAL A 927 18.14 46.08 -41.11
C VAL A 927 18.80 44.71 -40.96
N PHE A 928 18.68 44.07 -39.78
CA PHE A 928 19.25 42.74 -39.55
C PHE A 928 18.61 41.65 -40.42
N ALA A 929 17.29 41.68 -40.59
CA ALA A 929 16.59 40.73 -41.46
C ALA A 929 17.04 40.89 -42.93
N SER A 930 17.27 42.13 -43.38
CA SER A 930 17.76 42.41 -44.73
C SER A 930 19.19 41.91 -44.95
N ILE A 931 20.07 42.09 -43.96
CA ILE A 931 21.45 41.57 -43.99
C ILE A 931 21.46 40.04 -44.02
N ALA A 932 20.62 39.40 -43.21
CA ALA A 932 20.52 37.94 -43.18
C ALA A 932 20.06 37.37 -44.54
N ILE A 933 19.09 38.00 -45.19
CA ILE A 933 18.64 37.60 -46.53
C ILE A 933 19.77 37.73 -47.56
N ILE A 934 20.55 38.82 -47.51
CA ILE A 934 21.70 39.01 -48.41
C ILE A 934 22.76 37.92 -48.18
N ILE A 935 23.06 37.59 -46.94
CA ILE A 935 24.02 36.51 -46.60
C ILE A 935 23.53 35.17 -47.15
N VAL A 936 22.24 34.85 -47.00
CA VAL A 936 21.65 33.61 -47.55
C VAL A 936 21.76 33.58 -49.07
N VAL A 937 21.49 34.68 -49.76
CA VAL A 937 21.64 34.76 -51.22
C VAL A 937 23.10 34.58 -51.66
N VAL A 938 24.04 35.21 -50.97
CA VAL A 938 25.49 35.03 -51.25
C VAL A 938 25.92 33.59 -51.00
N MET A 939 25.46 32.97 -49.93
CA MET A 939 25.72 31.55 -49.63
C MET A 939 25.12 30.64 -50.70
N CYS A 940 23.90 30.92 -51.20
CA CYS A 940 23.31 30.18 -52.31
C CYS A 940 24.12 30.33 -53.60
N ILE A 941 24.64 31.53 -53.90
CA ILE A 941 25.50 31.77 -55.06
C ILE A 941 26.84 31.02 -54.91
N LEU A 942 27.45 31.05 -53.73
CA LEU A 942 28.68 30.31 -53.44
C LEU A 942 28.48 28.79 -53.51
N CYS A 943 27.35 28.28 -53.00
CA CYS A 943 26.96 26.88 -53.14
C CYS A 943 26.72 26.50 -54.61
N ALA A 944 26.08 27.37 -55.41
CA ALA A 944 25.88 27.14 -56.84
C ALA A 944 27.22 27.13 -57.61
N GLN A 945 28.12 28.06 -57.30
CA GLN A 945 29.50 28.10 -57.84
C GLN A 945 30.30 26.85 -57.46
N PHE A 946 30.18 26.39 -56.21
CA PHE A 946 30.81 25.15 -55.73
C PHE A 946 30.26 23.92 -56.45
N PHE A 947 28.94 23.84 -56.66
CA PHE A 947 28.32 22.76 -57.43
C PHE A 947 28.71 22.76 -58.91
N LEU A 948 28.80 23.94 -59.55
CA LEU A 948 29.26 24.08 -60.93
C LEU A 948 30.75 23.73 -61.08
N ALA A 949 31.59 24.14 -60.14
CA ALA A 949 33.01 23.78 -60.10
C ALA A 949 33.22 22.27 -59.89
N ARG A 950 32.36 21.62 -59.10
CA ARG A 950 32.38 20.16 -58.90
C ARG A 950 31.93 19.40 -60.15
N ARG A 951 31.01 19.96 -60.94
CA ARG A 951 30.52 19.38 -62.20
C ARG A 951 31.54 19.48 -63.36
N HIS A 952 32.44 20.46 -63.32
CA HIS A 952 33.51 20.61 -64.32
C HIS A 952 34.79 19.80 -64.04
N ARG A 953 34.85 19.04 -62.92
CA ARG A 953 36.02 18.23 -62.54
C ARG A 953 35.98 16.77 -63.02
N THR A 954 34.95 16.33 -63.74
CA THR A 954 34.81 14.93 -64.21
C THR A 954 35.19 14.69 -65.68
N ASP A 955 35.63 15.70 -66.43
CA ASP A 955 36.12 15.51 -67.80
C ASP A 955 37.39 16.33 -68.07
N LYS A 956 38.57 15.74 -67.81
CA LYS A 956 39.81 15.95 -68.58
C LYS A 956 40.94 15.02 -68.09
N PRO A 957 41.71 14.38 -69.00
CA PRO A 957 42.73 13.41 -68.66
C PRO A 957 44.07 14.06 -68.23
N TYR A 958 44.76 13.31 -67.37
CA TYR A 958 46.14 13.41 -66.88
C TYR A 958 47.16 14.16 -67.75
N TYR A 959 47.94 15.05 -67.13
CA TYR A 959 49.37 15.21 -67.39
C TYR A 959 50.12 15.47 -66.06
N ASN A 960 51.09 14.60 -65.76
CA ASN A 960 52.09 14.73 -64.70
C ASN A 960 53.05 15.86 -65.02
N PHE A 961 53.39 16.71 -64.04
CA PHE A 961 54.77 17.14 -63.77
C PHE A 961 54.85 17.59 -62.30
N SER A 962 55.60 16.84 -61.49
CA SER A 962 56.13 17.34 -60.21
C SER A 962 57.32 18.25 -60.49
N LEU A 963 57.50 19.34 -59.74
CA LEU A 963 58.81 19.89 -59.39
C LEU A 963 58.67 20.83 -58.16
N LEU A 964 59.22 20.35 -57.03
CA LEU A 964 59.84 21.08 -55.90
C LEU A 964 59.03 22.09 -55.05
N PRO A 965 58.95 21.91 -53.71
CA PRO A 965 58.69 23.01 -52.79
C PRO A 965 60.02 23.65 -52.38
N GLN A 966 60.26 24.89 -52.79
CA GLN A 966 61.28 25.73 -52.16
C GLN A 966 60.63 26.60 -51.09
N LYS A 967 61.06 26.29 -49.85
CA LYS A 967 61.59 27.21 -48.85
C LYS A 967 60.89 28.57 -48.65
N GLY A 968 60.65 28.82 -47.37
CA GLY A 968 60.89 30.12 -46.75
C GLY A 968 59.62 30.63 -46.11
N LYS A 969 59.51 30.50 -44.78
CA LYS A 969 59.99 31.50 -43.81
C LYS A 969 59.21 32.79 -43.95
N GLU A 970 58.42 33.10 -42.93
CA GLU A 970 58.32 34.38 -42.20
C GLU A 970 57.24 34.13 -41.12
N LEU A 971 57.31 34.57 -39.86
CA LEU A 971 58.32 35.21 -39.02
C LEU A 971 57.69 35.22 -37.60
N PHE A 972 58.52 35.04 -36.57
CA PHE A 972 58.40 35.37 -35.14
C PHE A 972 57.02 35.54 -34.46
N GLU A 973 56.84 34.87 -33.33
CA GLU A 973 56.98 35.54 -32.03
C GLU A 973 57.40 34.54 -30.94
N ASP A 974 58.43 34.95 -30.22
CA ASP A 974 59.08 34.28 -29.10
C ASP A 974 58.19 34.32 -27.85
N ASP A 975 58.29 33.31 -26.98
CA ASP A 975 58.73 33.54 -25.60
C ASP A 975 58.75 32.22 -24.80
N ASP A 976 59.99 31.85 -24.46
CA ASP A 976 60.46 31.46 -23.14
C ASP A 976 60.15 30.10 -22.50
N LEU A 977 61.28 29.51 -22.06
CA LEU A 977 61.49 28.47 -21.04
C LEU A 977 61.14 27.05 -21.52
N GLY A 978 62.07 26.12 -21.65
CA GLY A 978 63.33 25.96 -20.95
C GLY A 978 63.41 24.52 -20.51
N ASP A 979 64.37 23.82 -21.11
CA ASP A 979 65.10 22.67 -20.59
C ASP A 979 64.66 21.24 -20.98
N ASP A 980 65.72 20.46 -21.20
CA ASP A 980 65.97 19.03 -21.05
C ASP A 980 65.13 17.94 -21.75
N GLY A 981 65.71 17.38 -22.83
CA GLY A 981 65.31 16.10 -23.41
C GLY A 981 66.17 15.64 -24.60
N GLU A 982 67.47 15.47 -24.38
CA GLU A 982 68.41 14.91 -25.37
C GLU A 982 68.12 13.44 -25.74
N THR A 983 68.22 13.18 -27.04
CA THR A 983 68.85 12.02 -27.71
C THR A 983 68.25 10.60 -27.67
N GLU A 984 67.90 10.18 -28.90
CA GLU A 984 68.28 8.92 -29.56
C GLU A 984 67.86 7.57 -28.94
N LEU A 985 67.12 6.76 -29.72
CA LEU A 985 67.72 5.51 -30.20
C LEU A 985 67.05 4.95 -31.47
N PHE A 986 67.94 4.56 -32.36
CA PHE A 986 67.79 4.14 -33.74
C PHE A 986 67.29 2.70 -33.97
N ARG A 987 66.85 2.47 -35.23
CA ARG A 987 67.07 1.31 -36.13
C ARG A 987 66.12 0.10 -36.10
N SER A 988 65.32 0.00 -37.18
CA SER A 988 65.45 -0.90 -38.36
C SER A 988 65.97 -2.34 -38.15
N PRO A 989 65.55 -3.37 -38.94
CA PRO A 989 65.80 -3.38 -40.40
C PRO A 989 64.83 -4.17 -41.32
N ILE A 990 64.62 -3.61 -42.51
CA ILE A 990 64.78 -4.21 -43.86
C ILE A 990 64.66 -5.74 -44.01
N LYS A 991 63.80 -6.17 -44.96
CA LYS A 991 64.15 -7.03 -46.12
C LYS A 991 62.96 -7.10 -47.09
N SER A 992 63.05 -6.45 -48.24
CA SER A 992 63.34 -7.07 -49.55
C SER A 992 62.31 -8.14 -49.99
N LYS A 993 61.24 -7.69 -50.65
CA LYS A 993 60.77 -8.19 -51.93
C LYS A 993 59.67 -7.28 -52.47
#